data_AF-D1VRZ2-F1
#
_entry.id   AF-D1VRZ2-F1
#
_cell.length_a   1.000
_cell.length_b   1.000
_cell.length_c   1.000
_cell.angle_alpha   90.00
_cell.angle_beta   90.00
_cell.angle_gamma   90.00
#
_symmetry.space_group_name_H-M   'P 1'
#
loop_
_entity.id
_entity.type
_entity.pdbx_description
1 polymer ?
#
loop_
_entity_poly.entity_id
_entity_poly.type
_entity_poly.pdbx_seq_one_letter_code
_entity_poly.pdbx_strand_id
1 'polypeptide(L)'
;MTVKKVLLKSLDSKINLDDFDDEGLFYILPTEDSLIDKRVNYIHDKGFLKNIKFMTFDALFFQTSPPTNPNPLYSFYVLKKILKKYFPKEEYFHDFSKNIYDFFNDIFVEGIDFSSLLTFKDTFIKSLYEVIEEYESFFAKKNMTLYKAYRKSICQLKIKTLIVDGFVDFRYWHLKLIEDISENSDVYIHLPFNLKEFNLIEKNLEIFKKMGFEIECDDAKELDSYLKGKNIEIIKGQNFYNNMVFSYIKKSINESSIKNLSIILNDKSMGELLYACQDLEELSFDLDRKIFDFIGDQIKVYFNFLDKKNRDNIILRTQLHYIPISQDVDKILQVLYMNNFSRIEDFDEKFKDNLFIDKNHIGDFLDFVDKIKTEKIDPYNDLDYYINFLKNLEDEIREILDRDFENLKDAEIYRVGNLSLDQIDKFINIVDSFKDMYDKISFKEFREILFTYLDSISLKSLRNYEGIKTASLDKIYYSNNEIGIYLSYDKNKNLYKKNFIYNDDNMEDLKRIGLVKDYNQIELIELIYRLCNDKKSIFLIKNDEISNSLNLIKTRGNIEISTYEDNYISSALNAYENINREDDFKLDSTNICQLKRILENRSFSATDFDSYVKSGRDFLIERVFKIEEYEDSFKEVDYLKDGSIYHKILENYFKNRKVYDEDYLKNLIMKETFPKCSKVEDLSFSEKFKFIKDFSYLLDIVRADTDANRINKDFIPKLFEQRFSFDIGPINLVGSIDRIDAKDDEEILIDYKSSNSSTRTASDVFNNKSFQSVIYALARKNKDKKIAGFYYKIIKNFKNVPIFVNEKYIDKYDKGRFYKSDDEINELLDNSTNKIIELYKDMCDGVFYNEDEKKKGN
;
A
#
# COMPACT_ATOMS: atom_id res chain seq x y z
N MET A 1 -62.28 12.35 -8.81
CA MET A 1 -61.20 13.35 -8.82
C MET A 1 -60.11 12.78 -7.95
N THR A 2 -58.89 12.67 -8.47
CA THR A 2 -57.73 12.23 -7.69
C THR A 2 -57.25 13.36 -6.79
N VAL A 3 -56.82 13.03 -5.58
CA VAL A 3 -56.25 13.99 -4.63
C VAL A 3 -54.77 14.21 -4.99
N LYS A 4 -54.36 15.47 -5.16
CA LYS A 4 -52.96 15.85 -5.37
C LYS A 4 -52.54 16.86 -4.32
N LYS A 5 -51.82 16.41 -3.28
CA LYS A 5 -51.46 17.25 -2.14
C LYS A 5 -49.98 17.22 -1.82
N VAL A 6 -49.40 18.40 -1.60
CA VAL A 6 -48.11 18.56 -0.93
C VAL A 6 -48.36 18.98 0.50
N LEU A 7 -47.87 18.19 1.44
CA LEU A 7 -47.91 18.44 2.88
C LEU A 7 -46.55 19.03 3.27
N LEU A 8 -46.45 20.35 3.32
CA LEU A 8 -45.28 21.05 3.83
C LEU A 8 -45.42 21.23 5.35
N LYS A 9 -44.74 20.36 6.08
CA LYS A 9 -44.95 20.19 7.52
C LYS A 9 -43.65 20.42 8.30
N SER A 10 -43.78 20.51 9.61
CA SER A 10 -42.65 20.68 10.53
C SER A 10 -41.75 19.44 10.61
N LEU A 11 -40.50 19.59 11.08
CA LEU A 11 -39.49 18.51 11.14
C LEU A 11 -39.96 17.28 11.92
N ASP A 12 -40.76 17.47 12.98
CA ASP A 12 -41.24 16.38 13.84
C ASP A 12 -42.51 15.69 13.29
N SER A 13 -43.06 16.18 12.17
CA SER A 13 -44.29 15.63 11.59
C SER A 13 -44.08 14.26 10.96
N LYS A 14 -45.08 13.39 11.12
CA LYS A 14 -45.07 12.03 10.57
C LYS A 14 -46.41 11.77 9.91
N ILE A 15 -46.37 11.07 8.77
CA ILE A 15 -47.58 10.51 8.17
C ILE A 15 -48.08 9.36 9.03
N ASN A 16 -49.34 9.44 9.46
CA ASN A 16 -50.06 8.32 10.05
C ASN A 16 -50.65 7.44 8.93
N LEU A 17 -50.11 6.23 8.79
CA LEU A 17 -50.54 5.29 7.75
C LEU A 17 -51.94 4.74 7.96
N ASP A 18 -52.49 4.84 9.17
CA ASP A 18 -53.87 4.40 9.44
C ASP A 18 -54.93 5.34 8.85
N ASP A 19 -54.53 6.52 8.37
CA ASP A 19 -55.42 7.48 7.72
C ASP A 19 -55.72 7.10 6.24
N PHE A 20 -55.11 6.04 5.72
CA PHE A 20 -55.18 5.61 4.32
C PHE A 20 -55.68 4.16 4.18
N ASP A 21 -56.37 3.87 3.07
CA ASP A 21 -56.69 2.49 2.65
C ASP A 21 -55.39 1.76 2.31
N ASP A 22 -55.22 0.52 2.79
CA ASP A 22 -53.99 -0.25 2.59
C ASP A 22 -53.98 -1.00 1.25
N GLU A 23 -55.13 -1.18 0.59
CA GLU A 23 -55.20 -1.84 -0.72
C GLU A 23 -54.67 -0.94 -1.85
N GLY A 24 -53.49 -1.26 -2.36
CA GLY A 24 -52.86 -0.50 -3.46
C GLY A 24 -52.14 0.76 -2.99
N LEU A 25 -51.77 0.82 -1.70
CA LEU A 25 -50.96 1.89 -1.10
C LEU A 25 -49.46 1.66 -1.32
N PHE A 26 -48.81 2.65 -1.95
CA PHE A 26 -47.38 2.64 -2.20
C PHE A 26 -46.73 3.77 -1.38
N TYR A 27 -45.74 3.41 -0.56
CA TYR A 27 -45.01 4.35 0.29
C TYR A 27 -43.55 4.44 -0.18
N ILE A 28 -43.20 5.60 -0.73
CA ILE A 28 -41.90 5.87 -1.34
C ILE A 28 -41.01 6.61 -0.35
N LEU A 29 -39.83 6.04 -0.09
CA LEU A 29 -38.80 6.61 0.78
C LEU A 29 -37.51 6.91 -0.01
N PRO A 30 -36.68 7.86 0.48
CA PRO A 30 -35.51 8.35 -0.24
C PRO A 30 -34.41 7.30 -0.34
N THR A 31 -34.27 6.44 0.67
CA THR A 31 -33.16 5.47 0.75
C THR A 31 -33.65 4.10 1.22
N GLU A 32 -32.89 3.05 0.88
CA GLU A 32 -33.16 1.69 1.34
C GLU A 32 -33.05 1.57 2.87
N ASP A 33 -32.08 2.22 3.50
CA ASP A 33 -31.94 2.20 4.97
C ASP A 33 -33.16 2.85 5.66
N SER A 34 -33.67 3.97 5.13
CA SER A 34 -34.88 4.63 5.67
C SER A 34 -36.12 3.76 5.47
N LEU A 35 -36.19 3.05 4.35
CA LEU A 35 -37.23 2.07 4.06
C LEU A 35 -37.23 0.92 5.07
N ILE A 36 -36.06 0.33 5.31
CA ILE A 36 -35.91 -0.77 6.26
C ILE A 36 -36.33 -0.30 7.64
N ASP A 37 -35.86 0.86 8.10
CA ASP A 37 -36.20 1.40 9.43
C ASP A 37 -37.70 1.68 9.56
N LYS A 38 -38.31 2.33 8.55
CA LYS A 38 -39.76 2.58 8.56
C LYS A 38 -40.56 1.29 8.62
N ARG A 39 -40.17 0.29 7.82
CA ARG A 39 -40.83 -1.02 7.76
C ARG A 39 -40.67 -1.78 9.07
N VAL A 40 -39.48 -1.81 9.67
CA VAL A 40 -39.21 -2.48 10.95
C VAL A 40 -40.01 -1.83 12.07
N ASN A 41 -40.00 -0.50 12.17
CA ASN A 41 -40.80 0.23 13.16
C ASN A 41 -42.30 -0.02 12.97
N TYR A 42 -42.78 -0.01 11.74
CA TYR A 42 -44.19 -0.31 11.44
C TYR A 42 -44.58 -1.72 11.90
N ILE A 43 -43.76 -2.73 11.60
CA ILE A 43 -44.00 -4.12 12.02
C ILE A 43 -43.93 -4.23 13.55
N HIS A 44 -42.98 -3.55 14.19
CA HIS A 44 -42.85 -3.54 15.64
C HIS A 44 -44.09 -2.94 16.32
N ASP A 45 -44.58 -1.82 15.81
CA ASP A 45 -45.73 -1.10 16.39
C ASP A 45 -47.07 -1.80 16.13
N LYS A 46 -47.23 -2.45 14.96
CA LYS A 46 -48.50 -3.05 14.53
C LYS A 46 -48.54 -4.58 14.66
N GLY A 47 -47.41 -5.25 14.81
CA GLY A 47 -47.28 -6.71 14.91
C GLY A 47 -47.43 -7.48 13.59
N PHE A 48 -47.76 -6.81 12.48
CA PHE A 48 -47.88 -7.41 11.14
C PHE A 48 -47.68 -6.35 10.04
N LEU A 49 -47.46 -6.81 8.80
CA LEU A 49 -47.40 -5.94 7.63
C LEU A 49 -48.75 -5.95 6.92
N LYS A 50 -49.44 -4.79 6.88
CA LYS A 50 -50.62 -4.55 6.04
C LYS A 50 -50.27 -4.70 4.54
N ASN A 51 -51.25 -4.60 3.64
CA ASN A 51 -51.03 -4.67 2.18
C ASN A 51 -50.27 -3.46 1.56
N ILE A 52 -49.53 -2.73 2.39
CA ILE A 52 -48.75 -1.54 2.04
C ILE A 52 -47.44 -1.96 1.39
N LYS A 53 -47.09 -1.32 0.27
CA LYS A 53 -45.80 -1.53 -0.40
C LYS A 53 -44.82 -0.40 -0.09
N PHE A 54 -43.87 -0.67 0.79
CA PHE A 54 -42.72 0.21 1.03
C PHE A 54 -41.67 0.00 -0.07
N MET A 55 -41.23 1.08 -0.73
CA MET A 55 -40.21 1.03 -1.79
C MET A 55 -39.45 2.34 -1.93
N THR A 56 -38.36 2.31 -2.68
CA THR A 56 -37.71 3.52 -3.21
C THR A 56 -38.22 3.80 -4.62
N PHE A 57 -37.95 4.99 -5.14
CA PHE A 57 -38.24 5.31 -6.55
C PHE A 57 -37.51 4.37 -7.53
N ASP A 58 -36.26 4.01 -7.22
CA ASP A 58 -35.49 3.02 -8.01
C ASP A 58 -36.17 1.64 -8.00
N ALA A 59 -36.66 1.17 -6.83
CA ALA A 59 -37.35 -0.12 -6.72
C ALA A 59 -38.70 -0.13 -7.46
N LEU A 60 -39.42 0.99 -7.49
CA LEU A 60 -40.66 1.15 -8.26
C LEU A 60 -40.44 0.92 -9.76
N PHE A 61 -39.29 1.37 -10.31
CA PHE A 61 -38.97 1.14 -11.72
C PHE A 61 -38.84 -0.33 -12.09
N PHE A 62 -38.24 -1.14 -11.21
CA PHE A 62 -37.99 -2.56 -11.47
C PHE A 62 -39.26 -3.42 -11.47
N GLN A 63 -40.42 -2.87 -11.06
CA GLN A 63 -41.71 -3.58 -11.06
C GLN A 63 -42.28 -3.80 -12.48
N THR A 64 -41.69 -3.21 -13.52
CA THR A 64 -42.13 -3.38 -14.92
C THR A 64 -41.00 -3.93 -15.78
N SER A 65 -41.33 -4.75 -16.80
CA SER A 65 -40.33 -5.34 -17.71
C SER A 65 -39.40 -4.27 -18.30
N PRO A 66 -38.08 -4.35 -18.06
CA PRO A 66 -37.17 -3.31 -18.49
C PRO A 66 -36.92 -3.31 -20.00
N PRO A 67 -36.78 -2.13 -20.67
CA PRO A 67 -35.95 -2.08 -21.86
C PRO A 67 -34.53 -2.47 -21.47
N THR A 68 -33.80 -3.08 -22.39
CA THR A 68 -32.40 -3.44 -22.22
C THR A 68 -31.57 -2.17 -22.07
N ASN A 69 -31.25 -1.77 -20.83
CA ASN A 69 -30.21 -0.79 -20.59
C ASN A 69 -28.87 -1.43 -20.93
N PRO A 70 -27.96 -0.72 -21.60
CA PRO A 70 -26.65 -1.25 -21.88
C PRO A 70 -25.84 -1.38 -20.58
N ASN A 71 -24.94 -2.36 -20.54
CA ASN A 71 -24.02 -2.50 -19.42
C ASN A 71 -23.09 -1.26 -19.36
N PRO A 72 -22.84 -0.65 -18.18
CA PRO A 72 -22.00 0.53 -18.07
C PRO A 72 -20.59 0.40 -18.66
N LEU A 73 -19.98 -0.79 -18.59
CA LEU A 73 -18.66 -1.04 -19.19
C LEU A 73 -18.75 -0.99 -20.72
N TYR A 74 -19.73 -1.69 -21.30
CA TYR A 74 -19.98 -1.68 -22.74
C TYR A 74 -20.28 -0.26 -23.24
N SER A 75 -21.17 0.45 -22.55
CA SER A 75 -21.48 1.86 -22.78
C SER A 75 -20.25 2.75 -22.79
N PHE A 76 -19.37 2.61 -21.80
CA PHE A 76 -18.11 3.36 -21.74
C PHE A 76 -17.22 3.13 -22.97
N TYR A 77 -17.03 1.87 -23.39
CA TYR A 77 -16.17 1.55 -24.53
C TYR A 77 -16.79 1.92 -25.88
N VAL A 78 -18.12 1.89 -26.02
CA VAL A 78 -18.82 2.47 -27.16
C VAL A 78 -18.54 3.97 -27.25
N LEU A 79 -18.70 4.71 -26.15
CA LEU A 79 -18.41 6.14 -26.13
C LEU A 79 -16.94 6.42 -26.44
N LYS A 80 -16.01 5.66 -25.85
CA LYS A 80 -14.57 5.77 -26.11
C LYS A 80 -14.26 5.61 -27.61
N LYS A 81 -14.91 4.66 -28.30
CA LYS A 81 -14.75 4.46 -29.75
C LYS A 81 -15.32 5.62 -30.58
N ILE A 82 -16.45 6.21 -30.17
CA ILE A 82 -17.02 7.39 -30.81
C ILE A 82 -16.10 8.60 -30.60
N LEU A 83 -15.69 8.88 -29.36
CA LEU A 83 -14.78 9.97 -29.01
C LEU A 83 -13.48 9.90 -29.81
N LYS A 84 -12.98 8.70 -30.14
CA LYS A 84 -11.72 8.58 -30.89
C LYS A 84 -11.82 9.12 -32.31
N LYS A 85 -13.04 9.18 -32.89
CA LYS A 85 -13.31 9.81 -34.18
C LYS A 85 -13.21 11.34 -34.12
N TYR A 86 -13.72 11.93 -33.04
CA TYR A 86 -13.78 13.38 -32.84
C TYR A 86 -12.48 13.95 -32.27
N PHE A 87 -11.81 13.20 -31.37
CA PHE A 87 -10.62 13.62 -30.65
C PHE A 87 -9.45 12.63 -30.83
N PRO A 88 -8.98 12.37 -32.06
CA PRO A 88 -8.00 11.32 -32.33
C PRO A 88 -6.63 11.58 -31.68
N LYS A 89 -6.27 12.86 -31.50
CA LYS A 89 -4.95 13.32 -31.03
C LYS A 89 -4.83 13.49 -29.51
N GLU A 90 -5.91 13.26 -28.77
CA GLU A 90 -5.91 13.49 -27.33
C GLU A 90 -4.97 12.52 -26.60
N GLU A 91 -4.11 13.06 -25.75
CA GLU A 91 -3.20 12.32 -24.88
C GLU A 91 -3.97 11.81 -23.64
N TYR A 92 -3.58 10.68 -23.05
CA TYR A 92 -4.31 10.09 -21.90
C TYR A 92 -5.80 9.79 -22.19
N PHE A 93 -6.04 9.20 -23.37
CA PHE A 93 -7.39 9.02 -23.94
C PHE A 93 -8.39 8.25 -23.04
N HIS A 94 -7.91 7.36 -22.16
CA HIS A 94 -8.76 6.62 -21.23
C HIS A 94 -9.43 7.57 -20.22
N ASP A 95 -8.64 8.36 -19.50
CA ASP A 95 -9.13 9.30 -18.47
C ASP A 95 -9.97 10.42 -19.07
N PHE A 96 -9.55 10.91 -20.24
CA PHE A 96 -10.35 11.86 -21.03
C PHE A 96 -11.75 11.30 -21.32
N SER A 97 -11.82 10.08 -21.87
CA SER A 97 -13.09 9.41 -22.18
C SER A 97 -13.92 9.16 -20.92
N LYS A 98 -13.26 8.83 -19.80
CA LYS A 98 -13.95 8.55 -18.53
C LYS A 98 -14.62 9.78 -17.96
N ASN A 99 -13.96 10.94 -18.01
CA ASN A 99 -14.56 12.20 -17.57
C ASN A 99 -15.78 12.60 -18.42
N ILE A 100 -15.73 12.39 -19.73
CA ILE A 100 -16.89 12.66 -20.62
C ILE A 100 -18.01 11.65 -20.39
N TYR A 101 -17.67 10.37 -20.20
CA TYR A 101 -18.66 9.33 -19.88
C TYR A 101 -19.42 9.64 -18.59
N ASP A 102 -18.69 10.04 -17.53
CA ASP A 102 -19.30 10.45 -16.27
C ASP A 102 -20.19 11.69 -16.46
N PHE A 103 -19.72 12.70 -17.21
CA PHE A 103 -20.53 13.89 -17.54
C PHE A 103 -21.82 13.55 -18.31
N PHE A 104 -21.74 12.67 -19.31
CA PHE A 104 -22.92 12.21 -20.05
C PHE A 104 -23.87 11.42 -19.14
N ASN A 105 -23.36 10.58 -18.25
CA ASN A 105 -24.19 9.90 -17.26
C ASN A 105 -24.93 10.88 -16.35
N ASP A 106 -24.26 11.95 -15.90
CA ASP A 106 -24.91 12.97 -15.07
C ASP A 106 -26.05 13.65 -15.86
N ILE A 107 -25.85 13.95 -17.14
CA ILE A 107 -26.90 14.47 -18.06
C ILE A 107 -28.07 13.48 -18.17
N PHE A 108 -27.81 12.19 -18.40
CA PHE A 108 -28.87 11.18 -18.53
C PHE A 108 -29.62 10.95 -17.22
N VAL A 109 -28.91 10.94 -16.08
CA VAL A 109 -29.49 10.72 -14.74
C VAL A 109 -30.39 11.90 -14.34
N GLU A 110 -29.96 13.13 -14.62
CA GLU A 110 -30.73 14.34 -14.33
C GLU A 110 -31.78 14.65 -15.41
N GLY A 111 -31.76 13.94 -16.55
CA GLY A 111 -32.74 14.09 -17.62
C GLY A 111 -32.63 15.42 -18.36
N ILE A 112 -31.40 15.92 -18.53
CA ILE A 112 -31.12 17.21 -19.15
C ILE A 112 -31.21 17.10 -20.68
N ASP A 113 -31.86 18.08 -21.31
CA ASP A 113 -31.89 18.19 -22.77
C ASP A 113 -30.50 18.50 -23.33
N PHE A 114 -30.02 17.65 -24.25
CA PHE A 114 -28.68 17.73 -24.83
C PHE A 114 -28.44 19.06 -25.55
N SER A 115 -29.50 19.65 -26.13
CA SER A 115 -29.40 20.96 -26.80
C SER A 115 -28.87 22.06 -25.86
N SER A 116 -29.01 21.89 -24.55
CA SER A 116 -28.48 22.80 -23.54
C SER A 116 -26.96 22.93 -23.55
N LEU A 117 -26.23 21.91 -24.05
CA LEU A 117 -24.78 21.97 -24.21
C LEU A 117 -24.34 23.06 -25.18
N LEU A 118 -25.17 23.40 -26.16
CA LEU A 118 -24.91 24.49 -27.12
C LEU A 118 -24.91 25.87 -26.45
N THR A 119 -25.48 25.99 -25.24
CA THR A 119 -25.57 27.25 -24.49
C THR A 119 -24.31 27.57 -23.68
N PHE A 120 -23.37 26.63 -23.55
CA PHE A 120 -22.15 26.84 -22.76
C PHE A 120 -21.30 27.98 -23.32
N LYS A 121 -20.43 28.59 -22.51
CA LYS A 121 -19.40 29.51 -23.01
C LYS A 121 -18.25 28.72 -23.65
N ASP A 122 -17.89 27.59 -23.03
CA ASP A 122 -16.81 26.70 -23.46
C ASP A 122 -17.13 26.00 -24.80
N THR A 123 -16.26 26.21 -25.79
CA THR A 123 -16.39 25.64 -27.14
C THR A 123 -16.15 24.13 -27.17
N PHE A 124 -15.34 23.60 -26.25
CA PHE A 124 -15.13 22.17 -26.12
C PHE A 124 -16.43 21.48 -25.67
N ILE A 125 -17.12 21.99 -24.65
CA ILE A 125 -18.39 21.41 -24.19
C ILE A 125 -19.45 21.46 -25.30
N LYS A 126 -19.52 22.55 -26.08
CA LYS A 126 -20.42 22.62 -27.24
C LYS A 126 -20.16 21.49 -28.24
N SER A 127 -18.89 21.19 -28.50
CA SER A 127 -18.53 20.12 -29.46
C SER A 127 -18.99 18.73 -29.00
N LEU A 128 -19.24 18.53 -27.71
CA LEU A 128 -19.78 17.27 -27.18
C LEU A 128 -21.25 17.04 -27.54
N TYR A 129 -21.98 18.04 -28.03
CA TYR A 129 -23.37 17.89 -28.49
C TYR A 129 -23.50 16.83 -29.60
N GLU A 130 -22.67 16.91 -30.63
CA GLU A 130 -22.68 15.93 -31.73
C GLU A 130 -22.29 14.53 -31.23
N VAL A 131 -21.36 14.46 -30.27
CA VAL A 131 -20.89 13.21 -29.68
C VAL A 131 -22.00 12.52 -28.88
N ILE A 132 -22.75 13.26 -28.05
CA ILE A 132 -23.83 12.69 -27.23
C ILE A 132 -25.00 12.23 -28.12
N GLU A 133 -25.29 12.94 -29.21
CA GLU A 133 -26.30 12.53 -30.19
C GLU A 133 -25.91 11.23 -30.93
N GLU A 134 -24.66 11.11 -31.40
CA GLU A 134 -24.18 9.86 -32.02
C GLU A 134 -24.22 8.70 -31.02
N TYR A 135 -23.83 8.98 -29.77
CA TYR A 135 -23.82 8.00 -28.69
C TYR A 135 -25.22 7.49 -28.33
N GLU A 136 -26.21 8.38 -28.19
CA GLU A 136 -27.61 8.01 -27.93
C GLU A 136 -28.22 7.25 -29.12
N SER A 137 -27.97 7.73 -30.35
CA SER A 137 -28.39 7.08 -31.58
C SER A 137 -27.85 5.65 -31.74
N PHE A 138 -26.63 5.37 -31.26
CA PHE A 138 -26.04 4.03 -31.30
C PHE A 138 -26.89 3.02 -30.51
N PHE A 139 -27.31 3.38 -29.28
CA PHE A 139 -28.11 2.50 -28.43
C PHE A 139 -29.58 2.45 -28.87
N ALA A 140 -30.14 3.57 -29.32
CA ALA A 140 -31.50 3.62 -29.84
C ALA A 140 -31.73 2.62 -30.99
N LYS A 141 -30.77 2.49 -31.91
CA LYS A 141 -30.80 1.50 -33.02
C LYS A 141 -30.86 0.04 -32.54
N LYS A 142 -30.43 -0.23 -31.31
CA LYS A 142 -30.44 -1.56 -30.67
C LYS A 142 -31.65 -1.76 -29.74
N ASN A 143 -32.62 -0.84 -29.77
CA ASN A 143 -33.74 -0.78 -28.82
C ASN A 143 -33.26 -0.71 -27.36
N MET A 144 -32.10 -0.09 -27.13
CA MET A 144 -31.53 0.16 -25.81
C MET A 144 -31.67 1.63 -25.46
N THR A 145 -31.78 1.93 -24.17
CA THR A 145 -31.85 3.31 -23.66
C THR A 145 -30.70 3.57 -22.70
N LEU A 146 -30.01 4.71 -22.87
CA LEU A 146 -28.97 5.19 -21.95
C LEU A 146 -29.56 5.80 -20.67
N TYR A 147 -30.82 6.22 -20.72
CA TYR A 147 -31.56 6.66 -19.54
C TYR A 147 -31.93 5.44 -18.70
N LYS A 148 -31.88 5.58 -17.37
CA LYS A 148 -32.81 4.85 -16.50
C LYS A 148 -34.21 5.39 -16.78
N ALA A 149 -34.76 5.00 -17.93
CA ALA A 149 -35.86 5.71 -18.56
C ALA A 149 -37.10 5.66 -17.67
N TYR A 150 -37.64 6.84 -17.39
CA TYR A 150 -39.04 7.01 -17.01
C TYR A 150 -39.94 6.16 -17.93
N ARG A 151 -40.89 5.40 -17.38
CA ARG A 151 -41.83 4.57 -18.16
C ARG A 151 -43.27 4.84 -17.82
N LYS A 152 -44.08 5.15 -18.83
CA LYS A 152 -45.53 5.21 -18.68
C LYS A 152 -46.17 3.86 -18.32
N SER A 153 -45.47 2.74 -18.56
CA SER A 153 -45.92 1.41 -18.14
C SER A 153 -46.05 1.25 -16.62
N ILE A 154 -45.37 2.08 -15.82
CA ILE A 154 -45.54 2.09 -14.35
C ILE A 154 -46.96 2.47 -13.97
N CYS A 155 -47.65 3.27 -14.80
CA CYS A 155 -49.05 3.59 -14.61
C CYS A 155 -49.99 2.39 -14.83
N GLN A 156 -49.48 1.24 -15.29
CA GLN A 156 -50.24 -0.03 -15.34
C GLN A 156 -50.27 -0.74 -13.99
N LEU A 157 -49.39 -0.36 -13.05
CA LEU A 157 -49.47 -0.86 -11.68
C LEU A 157 -50.78 -0.36 -11.05
N LYS A 158 -51.45 -1.24 -10.29
CA LYS A 158 -52.66 -0.88 -9.53
C LYS A 158 -52.28 -0.06 -8.29
N ILE A 159 -51.88 1.18 -8.50
CA ILE A 159 -51.61 2.16 -7.44
C ILE A 159 -52.93 2.91 -7.22
N LYS A 160 -53.51 2.82 -6.01
CA LYS A 160 -54.66 3.66 -5.62
C LYS A 160 -54.17 4.94 -4.96
N THR A 161 -53.17 4.80 -4.09
CA THR A 161 -52.58 5.90 -3.33
C THR A 161 -51.05 5.80 -3.34
N LEU A 162 -50.40 6.90 -3.66
CA LEU A 162 -48.95 7.08 -3.60
C LEU A 162 -48.60 8.10 -2.53
N ILE A 163 -47.75 7.69 -1.58
CA ILE A 163 -47.17 8.57 -0.57
C ILE A 163 -45.69 8.69 -0.86
N VAL A 164 -45.19 9.92 -1.03
CA VAL A 164 -43.77 10.22 -1.20
C VAL A 164 -43.30 10.99 0.02
N ASP A 165 -42.33 10.45 0.75
CA ASP A 165 -41.99 10.94 2.09
C ASP A 165 -40.49 11.22 2.26
N GLY A 166 -40.14 12.38 2.82
CA GLY A 166 -38.78 12.66 3.28
C GLY A 166 -37.76 13.07 2.21
N PHE A 167 -38.19 13.28 0.97
CA PHE A 167 -37.30 13.74 -0.11
C PHE A 167 -36.99 15.22 0.01
N VAL A 168 -35.70 15.57 0.03
CA VAL A 168 -35.21 16.96 0.05
C VAL A 168 -35.13 17.53 -1.38
N ASP A 169 -34.72 16.70 -2.33
CA ASP A 169 -34.58 17.03 -3.74
C ASP A 169 -35.21 15.94 -4.63
N PHE A 170 -35.65 16.33 -5.82
CA PHE A 170 -36.29 15.44 -6.78
C PHE A 170 -35.56 15.48 -8.12
N ARG A 171 -35.17 14.30 -8.62
CA ARG A 171 -34.66 14.14 -10.00
C ARG A 171 -35.80 14.34 -10.99
N TYR A 172 -35.48 14.71 -12.22
CA TYR A 172 -36.45 14.90 -13.30
C TYR A 172 -37.44 13.74 -13.44
N TRP A 173 -36.93 12.50 -13.41
CA TRP A 173 -37.76 11.33 -13.56
C TRP A 173 -38.61 11.00 -12.32
N HIS A 174 -38.21 11.43 -11.10
CA HIS A 174 -39.08 11.36 -9.92
C HIS A 174 -40.33 12.22 -10.16
N LEU A 175 -40.12 13.45 -10.63
CA LEU A 175 -41.19 14.41 -10.90
C LEU A 175 -42.12 13.89 -12.00
N LYS A 176 -41.57 13.34 -13.08
CA LYS A 176 -42.37 12.75 -14.16
C LYS A 176 -43.19 11.52 -13.71
N LEU A 177 -42.65 10.69 -12.82
CA LEU A 177 -43.42 9.59 -12.20
C LEU A 177 -44.57 10.11 -11.35
N ILE A 178 -44.31 11.10 -10.51
CA ILE A 178 -45.33 11.74 -9.69
C ILE A 178 -46.42 12.34 -10.58
N GLU A 179 -46.05 13.00 -11.67
CA GLU A 179 -46.97 13.60 -12.64
C GLU A 179 -47.92 12.55 -13.22
N ASP A 180 -47.38 11.53 -13.88
CA ASP A 180 -48.18 10.52 -14.58
C ASP A 180 -48.98 9.63 -13.61
N ILE A 181 -48.46 9.30 -12.43
CA ILE A 181 -49.22 8.52 -11.42
C ILE A 181 -50.40 9.34 -10.88
N SER A 182 -50.22 10.66 -10.72
CA SER A 182 -51.26 11.56 -10.20
C SER A 182 -52.46 11.72 -11.14
N GLU A 183 -52.35 11.33 -12.42
CA GLU A 183 -53.48 11.33 -13.35
C GLU A 183 -54.61 10.40 -12.91
N ASN A 184 -54.27 9.27 -12.27
CA ASN A 184 -55.21 8.18 -11.96
C ASN A 184 -55.19 7.70 -10.50
N SER A 185 -54.28 8.23 -9.67
CA SER A 185 -54.10 7.83 -8.28
C SER A 185 -54.10 9.04 -7.36
N ASP A 186 -54.46 8.85 -6.10
CA ASP A 186 -54.25 9.87 -5.07
C ASP A 186 -52.76 9.97 -4.73
N VAL A 187 -52.20 11.18 -4.71
CA VAL A 187 -50.77 11.42 -4.47
C VAL A 187 -50.58 12.43 -3.35
N TYR A 188 -49.82 12.01 -2.34
CA TYR A 188 -49.44 12.81 -1.19
C TYR A 188 -47.91 12.93 -1.14
N ILE A 189 -47.40 14.15 -1.15
CA ILE A 189 -45.97 14.43 -1.05
C ILE A 189 -45.71 15.10 0.29
N HIS A 190 -44.99 14.43 1.17
CA HIS A 190 -44.68 14.94 2.49
C HIS A 190 -43.25 15.47 2.56
N LEU A 191 -43.19 16.78 2.78
CA LEU A 191 -41.96 17.54 2.92
C LEU A 191 -41.90 18.04 4.37
N PRO A 192 -41.31 17.29 5.30
CA PRO A 192 -41.21 17.69 6.70
C PRO A 192 -40.08 18.72 6.90
N PHE A 193 -39.93 19.71 6.00
CA PHE A 193 -38.81 20.65 5.98
C PHE A 193 -39.27 22.11 5.97
N ASN A 194 -40.42 22.40 6.58
CA ASN A 194 -41.00 23.75 6.60
C ASN A 194 -40.20 24.73 7.48
N LEU A 195 -39.11 25.24 6.91
CA LEU A 195 -38.15 26.16 7.50
C LEU A 195 -38.06 27.41 6.62
N LYS A 196 -38.02 28.61 7.23
CA LYS A 196 -38.11 29.91 6.53
C LYS A 196 -36.92 30.27 5.61
N GLU A 197 -35.88 29.44 5.54
CA GLU A 197 -34.53 29.87 5.14
C GLU A 197 -33.94 29.10 3.94
N PHE A 198 -34.67 28.14 3.39
CA PHE A 198 -34.15 27.25 2.34
C PHE A 198 -34.87 27.45 1.00
N ASN A 199 -34.19 28.15 0.08
CA ASN A 199 -34.67 28.38 -1.28
C ASN A 199 -34.91 27.09 -2.06
N LEU A 200 -34.23 25.99 -1.72
CA LEU A 200 -34.44 24.68 -2.36
C LEU A 200 -35.88 24.18 -2.20
N ILE A 201 -36.46 24.32 -1.00
CA ILE A 201 -37.83 23.88 -0.73
C ILE A 201 -38.82 24.70 -1.56
N GLU A 202 -38.64 26.02 -1.60
CA GLU A 202 -39.50 26.91 -2.40
C GLU A 202 -39.54 26.51 -3.88
N LYS A 203 -38.39 26.17 -4.47
CA LYS A 203 -38.30 25.67 -5.86
C LYS A 203 -39.11 24.39 -6.06
N ASN A 204 -39.02 23.43 -5.13
CA ASN A 204 -39.81 22.20 -5.21
C ASN A 204 -41.32 22.49 -5.14
N LEU A 205 -41.74 23.40 -4.27
CA LEU A 205 -43.16 23.80 -4.16
C LEU A 205 -43.67 24.45 -5.45
N GLU A 206 -42.87 25.30 -6.10
CA GLU A 206 -43.24 25.90 -7.39
C GLU A 206 -43.44 24.85 -8.49
N ILE A 207 -42.60 23.81 -8.52
CA ILE A 207 -42.74 22.69 -9.44
C ILE A 207 -44.08 21.97 -9.20
N PHE A 208 -44.38 21.60 -7.96
CA PHE A 208 -45.62 20.89 -7.65
C PHE A 208 -46.88 21.74 -7.87
N LYS A 209 -46.84 23.06 -7.61
CA LYS A 209 -47.94 23.97 -7.99
C LYS A 209 -48.21 23.95 -9.49
N LYS A 210 -47.15 23.99 -10.31
CA LYS A 210 -47.29 23.92 -11.78
C LYS A 210 -47.89 22.59 -12.24
N MET A 211 -47.62 21.50 -11.51
CA MET A 211 -48.21 20.18 -11.74
C MET A 211 -49.66 20.03 -11.22
N GLY A 212 -50.21 21.08 -10.61
CA GLY A 212 -51.60 21.10 -10.11
C GLY A 212 -51.79 20.51 -8.72
N PHE A 213 -50.73 20.40 -7.91
CA PHE A 213 -50.86 19.99 -6.51
C PHE A 213 -51.33 21.15 -5.64
N GLU A 214 -52.27 20.85 -4.74
CA GLU A 214 -52.63 21.73 -3.64
C GLU A 214 -51.54 21.68 -2.57
N ILE A 215 -51.11 22.85 -2.07
CA ILE A 215 -50.13 22.92 -0.99
C ILE A 215 -50.85 23.18 0.32
N GLU A 216 -50.71 22.23 1.24
CA GLU A 216 -51.08 22.37 2.63
C GLU A 216 -49.80 22.65 3.44
N CYS A 217 -49.73 23.82 4.06
CA CYS A 217 -48.54 24.27 4.78
C CYS A 217 -48.90 24.57 6.24
N ASP A 218 -48.12 24.02 7.17
CA ASP A 218 -48.16 24.45 8.57
C ASP A 218 -47.43 25.79 8.76
N ASP A 219 -47.46 26.35 9.97
CA ASP A 219 -46.64 27.52 10.29
C ASP A 219 -45.14 27.21 10.19
N ALA A 220 -44.45 27.91 9.29
CA ALA A 220 -43.01 27.81 9.13
C ALA A 220 -42.29 28.27 10.42
N LYS A 221 -41.44 27.40 10.96
CA LYS A 221 -40.69 27.72 12.18
C LYS A 221 -39.27 28.19 11.86
N GLU A 222 -38.68 28.91 12.81
CA GLU A 222 -37.30 29.38 12.73
C GLU A 222 -36.33 28.26 13.13
N LEU A 223 -35.28 28.07 12.33
CA LEU A 223 -34.27 27.04 12.55
C LEU A 223 -33.60 27.16 13.92
N ASP A 224 -33.26 28.39 14.31
CA ASP A 224 -32.61 28.71 15.59
C ASP A 224 -33.43 28.21 16.79
N SER A 225 -34.77 28.27 16.70
CA SER A 225 -35.67 27.77 17.75
C SER A 225 -35.62 26.26 17.86
N TYR A 226 -35.45 25.53 16.76
CA TYR A 226 -35.30 24.08 16.80
C TYR A 226 -33.95 23.70 17.40
N LEU A 227 -32.87 24.30 16.92
CA LEU A 227 -31.51 23.93 17.34
C LEU A 227 -31.26 24.21 18.83
N LYS A 228 -31.71 25.36 19.36
CA LYS A 228 -31.54 25.72 20.79
C LYS A 228 -32.24 24.76 21.76
N GLY A 229 -33.28 24.06 21.30
CA GLY A 229 -34.04 23.09 22.12
C GLY A 229 -33.50 21.66 22.05
N LYS A 230 -32.45 21.39 21.27
CA LYS A 230 -31.93 20.04 21.04
C LYS A 230 -30.67 19.79 21.87
N ASN A 231 -30.48 18.54 22.28
CA ASN A 231 -29.30 18.11 23.02
C ASN A 231 -28.16 17.78 22.03
N ILE A 232 -27.37 18.79 21.69
CA ILE A 232 -26.25 18.68 20.77
C ILE A 232 -24.95 18.97 21.53
N GLU A 233 -24.04 18.01 21.54
CA GLU A 233 -22.71 18.12 22.12
C GLU A 233 -21.67 18.18 21.00
N ILE A 234 -20.69 19.10 21.10
CA ILE A 234 -19.52 19.13 20.22
C ILE A 234 -18.28 18.98 21.12
N ILE A 235 -17.52 17.91 20.89
CA ILE A 235 -16.38 17.54 21.73
C ILE A 235 -15.14 17.41 20.87
N LYS A 236 -14.09 18.12 21.29
CA LYS A 236 -12.78 18.15 20.63
C LYS A 236 -11.77 17.26 21.32
N GLY A 237 -11.11 16.37 20.57
CA GLY A 237 -10.03 15.52 21.07
C GLY A 237 -8.83 15.52 20.14
N GLN A 238 -7.87 16.43 20.32
CA GLN A 238 -6.75 16.61 19.39
C GLN A 238 -5.73 15.45 19.43
N ASN A 239 -5.11 15.23 20.59
CA ASN A 239 -4.11 14.15 20.77
C ASN A 239 -4.74 12.80 21.12
N PHE A 240 -6.03 12.79 21.49
CA PHE A 240 -6.75 11.62 21.99
C PHE A 240 -7.99 11.29 21.14
N TYR A 241 -8.01 11.71 19.86
CA TYR A 241 -9.21 11.60 19.01
C TYR A 241 -9.78 10.18 18.98
N ASN A 242 -8.95 9.18 18.72
CA ASN A 242 -9.39 7.79 18.63
C ASN A 242 -9.91 7.28 19.99
N ASN A 243 -9.20 7.55 21.08
CA ASN A 243 -9.64 7.18 22.43
C ASN A 243 -10.97 7.85 22.80
N MET A 244 -11.13 9.13 22.47
CA MET A 244 -12.39 9.85 22.64
C MET A 244 -13.52 9.19 21.85
N VAL A 245 -13.31 8.85 20.58
CA VAL A 245 -14.31 8.17 19.73
C VAL A 245 -14.79 6.88 20.39
N PHE A 246 -13.89 5.97 20.73
CA PHE A 246 -14.28 4.69 21.32
C PHE A 246 -14.88 4.84 22.73
N SER A 247 -14.37 5.77 23.53
CA SER A 247 -14.92 6.06 24.88
C SER A 247 -16.35 6.57 24.81
N TYR A 248 -16.66 7.49 23.88
CA TYR A 248 -18.02 8.00 23.71
C TYR A 248 -18.97 6.98 23.09
N ILE A 249 -18.49 6.10 22.20
CA ILE A 249 -19.29 4.96 21.71
C ILE A 249 -19.66 4.06 22.88
N LYS A 250 -18.69 3.62 23.69
CA LYS A 250 -18.91 2.74 24.86
C LYS A 250 -19.82 3.39 25.90
N LYS A 251 -19.62 4.68 26.19
CA LYS A 251 -20.50 5.46 27.06
C LYS A 251 -21.93 5.49 26.54
N SER A 252 -22.12 5.67 25.23
CA SER A 252 -23.45 5.71 24.61
C SER A 252 -24.17 4.36 24.68
N ILE A 253 -23.45 3.24 24.60
CA ILE A 253 -23.99 1.88 24.80
C ILE A 253 -24.48 1.67 26.24
N ASN A 254 -23.84 2.29 27.23
CA ASN A 254 -24.33 2.27 28.61
C ASN A 254 -25.58 3.16 28.81
N GLU A 255 -25.76 4.18 27.97
CA GLU A 255 -26.90 5.10 28.02
C GLU A 255 -28.13 4.57 27.24
N SER A 256 -27.93 3.77 26.18
CA SER A 256 -29.01 3.24 25.33
C SER A 256 -28.64 1.91 24.66
N SER A 257 -29.65 1.17 24.18
CA SER A 257 -29.43 -0.09 23.46
C SER A 257 -28.74 0.13 22.11
N ILE A 258 -27.91 -0.84 21.67
CA ILE A 258 -27.16 -0.78 20.40
C ILE A 258 -28.06 -0.43 19.20
N LYS A 259 -29.29 -0.95 19.16
CA LYS A 259 -30.26 -0.70 18.08
C LYS A 259 -30.76 0.74 17.99
N ASN A 260 -30.61 1.52 19.06
CA ASN A 260 -31.00 2.92 19.14
C ASN A 260 -29.80 3.87 18.94
N LEU A 261 -28.61 3.32 18.69
CA LEU A 261 -27.39 4.05 18.43
C LEU A 261 -27.09 4.04 16.93
N SER A 262 -26.51 5.15 16.47
CA SER A 262 -26.05 5.27 15.10
C SER A 262 -24.79 6.11 15.03
N ILE A 263 -23.91 5.73 14.12
CA ILE A 263 -22.69 6.46 13.79
C ILE A 263 -22.85 7.04 12.38
N ILE A 264 -22.82 8.37 12.29
CA ILE A 264 -22.94 9.13 11.05
C ILE A 264 -21.54 9.55 10.61
N LEU A 265 -21.12 9.06 9.44
CA LEU A 265 -19.82 9.34 8.85
C LEU A 265 -19.92 10.44 7.79
N ASN A 266 -19.19 11.54 7.98
CA ASN A 266 -19.01 12.54 6.92
C ASN A 266 -17.90 12.15 5.91
N ASP A 267 -16.97 11.29 6.33
CA ASP A 267 -15.91 10.71 5.50
C ASP A 267 -15.84 9.18 5.69
N LYS A 268 -15.56 8.45 4.61
CA LYS A 268 -15.43 6.99 4.59
C LYS A 268 -14.22 6.50 5.37
N SER A 269 -13.17 7.30 5.50
CA SER A 269 -11.92 6.92 6.16
C SER A 269 -12.12 6.42 7.61
N MET A 270 -13.06 7.02 8.34
CA MET A 270 -13.39 6.60 9.71
C MET A 270 -14.07 5.24 9.79
N GLY A 271 -14.79 4.81 8.75
CA GLY A 271 -15.39 3.48 8.69
C GLY A 271 -14.33 2.37 8.72
N GLU A 272 -13.20 2.56 8.02
CA GLU A 272 -12.09 1.60 8.03
C GLU A 272 -11.40 1.55 9.41
N LEU A 273 -11.29 2.68 10.11
CA LEU A 273 -10.74 2.71 11.48
C LEU A 273 -11.64 1.96 12.46
N LEU A 274 -12.95 2.19 12.42
CA LEU A 274 -13.91 1.49 13.28
C LEU A 274 -13.84 -0.03 13.07
N TYR A 275 -13.72 -0.47 11.80
CA TYR A 275 -13.55 -1.88 11.48
C TYR A 275 -12.22 -2.44 12.01
N ALA A 276 -11.10 -1.76 11.75
CA ALA A 276 -9.77 -2.21 12.16
C ALA A 276 -9.64 -2.34 13.70
N CYS A 277 -10.40 -1.56 14.45
CA CYS A 277 -10.40 -1.58 15.91
C CYS A 277 -11.55 -2.39 16.52
N GLN A 278 -12.42 -3.03 15.74
CA GLN A 278 -13.63 -3.68 16.25
C GLN A 278 -13.31 -4.75 17.30
N ASP A 279 -12.32 -5.61 17.02
CA ASP A 279 -11.91 -6.70 17.90
C ASP A 279 -11.14 -6.16 19.12
N LEU A 280 -10.29 -5.16 18.90
CA LEU A 280 -9.51 -4.50 19.95
C LEU A 280 -10.40 -3.78 20.96
N GLU A 281 -11.49 -3.18 20.48
CA GLU A 281 -12.40 -2.40 21.31
C GLU A 281 -13.61 -3.21 21.80
N GLU A 282 -13.73 -4.48 21.39
CA GLU A 282 -14.87 -5.37 21.65
C GLU A 282 -16.21 -4.76 21.21
N LEU A 283 -16.20 -4.10 20.05
CA LEU A 283 -17.37 -3.44 19.46
C LEU A 283 -17.72 -4.11 18.14
N SER A 284 -19.02 -4.19 17.85
CA SER A 284 -19.51 -4.69 16.56
C SER A 284 -20.22 -3.57 15.82
N PHE A 285 -19.91 -3.40 14.53
CA PHE A 285 -20.47 -2.34 13.69
C PHE A 285 -21.19 -2.93 12.48
N ASP A 286 -22.30 -2.31 12.08
CA ASP A 286 -22.92 -2.53 10.77
C ASP A 286 -22.32 -1.53 9.77
N LEU A 287 -21.28 -1.96 9.04
CA LEU A 287 -20.55 -1.13 8.08
C LEU A 287 -20.81 -1.60 6.64
N ASP A 288 -21.22 -0.68 5.76
CA ASP A 288 -21.22 -0.90 4.30
C ASP A 288 -19.80 -0.74 3.76
N ARG A 289 -18.95 -1.74 4.01
CA ARG A 289 -17.52 -1.75 3.69
C ARG A 289 -17.26 -2.44 2.35
N LYS A 290 -16.28 -1.89 1.62
CA LYS A 290 -15.73 -2.55 0.43
C LYS A 290 -14.67 -3.55 0.86
N ILE A 291 -14.76 -4.77 0.34
CA ILE A 291 -13.76 -5.81 0.56
C ILE A 291 -12.76 -5.77 -0.60
N PHE A 292 -11.50 -6.03 -0.25
CA PHE A 292 -10.42 -6.19 -1.20
C PHE A 292 -10.62 -7.44 -2.08
N ASP A 293 -10.59 -7.25 -3.39
CA ASP A 293 -10.71 -8.33 -4.37
C ASP A 293 -9.33 -8.96 -4.66
N PHE A 294 -8.92 -9.89 -3.78
CA PHE A 294 -7.60 -10.53 -3.90
C PHE A 294 -7.45 -11.39 -5.15
N ILE A 295 -8.53 -11.99 -5.67
CA ILE A 295 -8.48 -12.81 -6.89
C ILE A 295 -8.35 -11.90 -8.11
N GLY A 296 -9.16 -10.85 -8.20
CA GLY A 296 -9.08 -9.87 -9.28
C GLY A 296 -7.68 -9.26 -9.40
N ASP A 297 -7.04 -8.96 -8.28
CA ASP A 297 -5.67 -8.43 -8.29
C ASP A 297 -4.62 -9.47 -8.72
N GLN A 298 -4.75 -10.74 -8.35
CA GLN A 298 -3.87 -11.79 -8.88
C GLN A 298 -4.03 -11.99 -10.38
N ILE A 299 -5.27 -11.91 -10.90
CA ILE A 299 -5.52 -11.95 -12.35
C ILE A 299 -4.86 -10.77 -13.05
N LYS A 300 -4.94 -9.55 -12.50
CA LYS A 300 -4.24 -8.39 -13.08
C LYS A 300 -2.74 -8.61 -13.17
N VAL A 301 -2.12 -9.13 -12.11
CA VAL A 301 -0.69 -9.46 -12.11
C VAL A 301 -0.38 -10.50 -13.18
N TYR A 302 -1.19 -11.56 -13.29
CA TYR A 302 -1.00 -12.61 -14.30
C TYR A 302 -1.10 -12.06 -15.72
N PHE A 303 -2.10 -11.23 -16.01
CA PHE A 303 -2.28 -10.61 -17.32
C PHE A 303 -1.17 -9.61 -17.65
N ASN A 304 -0.64 -8.87 -16.67
CA ASN A 304 0.53 -8.02 -16.87
C ASN A 304 1.77 -8.84 -17.23
N PHE A 305 1.95 -10.00 -16.60
CA PHE A 305 3.00 -10.95 -16.94
C PHE A 305 2.86 -11.47 -18.38
N LEU A 306 1.65 -11.86 -18.79
CA LEU A 306 1.39 -12.34 -20.16
C LEU A 306 1.65 -11.24 -21.22
N ASP A 307 1.37 -9.98 -20.90
CA ASP A 307 1.64 -8.82 -21.77
C ASP A 307 3.14 -8.53 -21.87
N LYS A 308 3.85 -8.59 -20.74
CA LYS A 308 5.27 -8.24 -20.65
C LYS A 308 6.01 -9.08 -19.60
N LYS A 309 6.93 -9.93 -20.06
CA LYS A 309 7.79 -10.78 -19.21
C LYS A 309 9.10 -10.11 -18.80
N ASN A 310 9.01 -8.96 -18.13
CA ASN A 310 10.17 -8.34 -17.49
C ASN A 310 10.41 -8.91 -16.08
N ARG A 311 11.56 -8.59 -15.47
CA ARG A 311 11.92 -9.00 -14.11
C ARG A 311 10.79 -8.81 -13.09
N ASP A 312 10.22 -7.60 -13.02
CA ASP A 312 9.21 -7.28 -12.02
C ASP A 312 7.96 -8.15 -12.18
N ASN A 313 7.44 -8.30 -13.40
CA ASN A 313 6.27 -9.13 -13.64
C ASN A 313 6.55 -10.62 -13.44
N ILE A 314 7.78 -11.10 -13.70
CA ILE A 314 8.20 -12.49 -13.41
C ILE A 314 8.22 -12.74 -11.90
N ILE A 315 8.75 -11.79 -11.12
CA ILE A 315 8.77 -11.88 -9.65
C ILE A 315 7.33 -11.89 -9.11
N LEU A 316 6.49 -10.95 -9.55
CA LEU A 316 5.08 -10.89 -9.13
C LEU A 316 4.29 -12.14 -9.55
N ARG A 317 4.52 -12.68 -10.76
CA ARG A 317 3.95 -13.95 -11.25
C ARG A 317 4.29 -15.11 -10.31
N THR A 318 5.48 -15.11 -9.73
CA THR A 318 5.97 -16.17 -8.83
C THR A 318 5.24 -16.15 -7.48
N GLN A 319 4.76 -14.98 -7.05
CA GLN A 319 4.08 -14.77 -5.77
C GLN A 319 2.58 -15.08 -5.81
N LEU A 320 2.02 -15.43 -6.98
CA LEU A 320 0.60 -15.70 -7.12
C LEU A 320 0.22 -17.04 -6.47
N HIS A 321 -0.62 -16.97 -5.45
CA HIS A 321 -1.09 -18.14 -4.70
C HIS A 321 -2.23 -18.89 -5.41
N TYR A 322 -3.23 -18.15 -5.92
CA TYR A 322 -4.41 -18.73 -6.59
C TYR A 322 -4.19 -18.97 -8.08
N ILE A 323 -3.04 -18.54 -8.63
CA ILE A 323 -2.57 -18.88 -9.97
C ILE A 323 -1.14 -19.42 -9.81
N PRO A 324 -0.92 -20.56 -9.15
CA PRO A 324 0.40 -21.00 -8.73
C PRO A 324 1.25 -21.43 -9.94
N ILE A 325 2.54 -21.14 -9.88
CA ILE A 325 3.51 -21.62 -10.90
C ILE A 325 4.46 -22.69 -10.36
N SER A 326 4.70 -22.68 -9.05
CA SER A 326 5.55 -23.62 -8.34
C SER A 326 5.05 -23.81 -6.90
N GLN A 327 5.47 -24.91 -6.28
CA GLN A 327 5.22 -25.18 -4.87
C GLN A 327 6.29 -24.57 -3.95
N ASP A 328 7.49 -24.29 -4.48
CA ASP A 328 8.64 -23.79 -3.69
C ASP A 328 8.93 -22.31 -4.02
N VAL A 329 7.93 -21.45 -3.75
CA VAL A 329 7.93 -20.02 -4.11
C VAL A 329 9.11 -19.28 -3.50
N ASP A 330 9.39 -19.47 -2.22
CA ASP A 330 10.42 -18.74 -1.49
C ASP A 330 11.82 -18.97 -2.07
N LYS A 331 12.16 -20.22 -2.40
CA LYS A 331 13.47 -20.54 -3.00
C LYS A 331 13.59 -19.98 -4.40
N ILE A 332 12.53 -20.05 -5.20
CA ILE A 332 12.55 -19.44 -6.54
C ILE A 332 12.75 -17.94 -6.43
N LEU A 333 12.03 -17.27 -5.53
CA LEU A 333 12.20 -15.84 -5.28
C LEU A 333 13.63 -15.52 -4.85
N GLN A 334 14.21 -16.29 -3.93
CA GLN A 334 15.62 -16.13 -3.54
C GLN A 334 16.55 -16.16 -4.75
N VAL A 335 16.38 -17.14 -5.62
CA VAL A 335 17.19 -17.29 -6.84
C VAL A 335 16.97 -16.10 -7.79
N LEU A 336 15.72 -15.68 -8.01
CA LEU A 336 15.41 -14.53 -8.85
C LEU A 336 16.02 -13.23 -8.30
N TYR A 337 15.99 -13.01 -6.99
CA TYR A 337 16.59 -11.83 -6.37
C TYR A 337 18.13 -11.86 -6.46
N MET A 338 18.75 -13.02 -6.23
CA MET A 338 20.21 -13.22 -6.27
C MET A 338 20.84 -13.08 -7.66
N ASN A 339 20.06 -13.25 -8.72
CA ASN A 339 20.56 -13.22 -10.09
C ASN A 339 20.15 -11.90 -10.78
N ASN A 340 21.11 -11.30 -11.50
CA ASN A 340 20.83 -10.11 -12.29
C ASN A 340 20.30 -10.52 -13.67
N PHE A 341 18.99 -10.46 -13.84
CA PHE A 341 18.31 -10.71 -15.11
C PHE A 341 17.35 -9.58 -15.44
N SER A 342 17.14 -9.32 -16.73
CA SER A 342 16.17 -8.35 -17.23
C SER A 342 14.96 -9.04 -17.88
N ARG A 343 15.15 -10.24 -18.45
CA ARG A 343 14.12 -11.00 -19.17
C ARG A 343 14.28 -12.51 -18.95
N ILE A 344 13.25 -13.27 -19.29
CA ILE A 344 13.26 -14.74 -19.11
C ILE A 344 14.30 -15.45 -19.99
N GLU A 345 14.65 -14.86 -21.14
CA GLU A 345 15.66 -15.41 -22.05
C GLU A 345 17.07 -15.40 -21.44
N ASP A 346 17.30 -14.61 -20.37
CA ASP A 346 18.57 -14.61 -19.66
C ASP A 346 18.82 -15.97 -18.97
N PHE A 347 17.78 -16.76 -18.70
CA PHE A 347 17.86 -18.09 -18.06
C PHE A 347 18.00 -19.24 -19.08
N ASP A 348 18.93 -19.11 -20.02
CA ASP A 348 19.28 -20.17 -21.00
C ASP A 348 20.36 -21.14 -20.46
N GLU A 349 20.70 -22.20 -21.19
CA GLU A 349 21.63 -23.27 -20.76
C GLU A 349 22.98 -22.74 -20.22
N LYS A 350 23.44 -21.58 -20.68
CA LYS A 350 24.68 -20.94 -20.22
C LYS A 350 24.59 -20.35 -18.79
N PHE A 351 23.39 -20.10 -18.28
CA PHE A 351 23.14 -19.61 -16.92
C PHE A 351 23.07 -20.75 -15.90
N LYS A 352 22.76 -21.99 -16.33
CA LYS A 352 22.57 -23.17 -15.46
C LYS A 352 23.79 -23.48 -14.57
N ASP A 353 24.99 -23.24 -15.08
CA ASP A 353 26.23 -23.52 -14.35
C ASP A 353 26.59 -22.48 -13.27
N ASN A 354 25.89 -21.34 -13.23
CA ASN A 354 26.24 -20.19 -12.36
C ASN A 354 25.08 -19.71 -11.48
N LEU A 355 23.93 -20.37 -11.52
CA LEU A 355 22.81 -20.05 -10.64
C LEU A 355 23.19 -20.44 -9.20
N PHE A 356 23.02 -19.50 -8.27
CA PHE A 356 23.09 -19.78 -6.83
C PHE A 356 21.85 -20.56 -6.40
N ILE A 357 21.83 -21.85 -6.73
CA ILE A 357 20.75 -22.79 -6.41
C ILE A 357 21.36 -24.00 -5.71
N ASP A 358 20.75 -24.43 -4.61
CA ASP A 358 21.05 -25.74 -4.02
C ASP A 358 20.79 -26.82 -5.09
N LYS A 359 21.76 -27.73 -5.30
CA LYS A 359 21.67 -28.80 -6.30
C LYS A 359 20.39 -29.63 -6.19
N ASN A 360 19.80 -29.73 -4.99
CA ASN A 360 18.55 -30.45 -4.77
C ASN A 360 17.31 -29.74 -5.35
N HIS A 361 17.38 -28.44 -5.61
CA HIS A 361 16.27 -27.59 -6.05
C HIS A 361 16.45 -27.04 -7.48
N ILE A 362 17.51 -27.48 -8.17
CA ILE A 362 17.75 -27.06 -9.56
C ILE A 362 16.64 -27.56 -10.50
N GLY A 363 16.08 -28.74 -10.23
CA GLY A 363 14.95 -29.29 -11.00
C GLY A 363 13.73 -28.39 -10.89
N ASP A 364 13.31 -28.05 -9.67
CA ASP A 364 12.15 -27.19 -9.40
C ASP A 364 12.28 -25.81 -10.07
N PHE A 365 13.50 -25.24 -10.06
CA PHE A 365 13.76 -23.97 -10.74
C PHE A 365 13.73 -24.08 -12.27
N LEU A 366 14.25 -25.17 -12.84
CA LEU A 366 14.19 -25.41 -14.28
C LEU A 366 12.75 -25.60 -14.76
N ASP A 367 11.96 -26.40 -14.02
CA ASP A 367 10.54 -26.59 -14.28
C ASP A 367 9.79 -25.25 -14.22
N PHE A 368 10.12 -24.40 -13.24
CA PHE A 368 9.59 -23.03 -13.15
C PHE A 368 9.95 -22.19 -14.39
N VAL A 369 11.22 -22.17 -14.81
CA VAL A 369 11.66 -21.41 -16.00
C VAL A 369 10.92 -21.90 -17.25
N ASP A 370 10.77 -23.20 -17.41
CA ASP A 370 10.07 -23.80 -18.56
C ASP A 370 8.57 -23.44 -18.54
N LYS A 371 7.91 -23.48 -17.38
CA LYS A 371 6.52 -23.00 -17.23
C LYS A 371 6.39 -21.53 -17.61
N ILE A 372 7.25 -20.65 -17.11
CA ILE A 372 7.22 -19.23 -17.49
C ILE A 372 7.43 -19.04 -19.00
N LYS A 373 8.35 -19.80 -19.62
CA LYS A 373 8.60 -19.68 -21.07
C LYS A 373 7.41 -20.17 -21.90
N THR A 374 6.68 -21.17 -21.41
CA THR A 374 5.55 -21.80 -22.13
C THR A 374 4.22 -21.08 -21.96
N GLU A 375 3.96 -20.45 -20.82
CA GLU A 375 2.75 -19.63 -20.60
C GLU A 375 2.68 -18.49 -21.61
N LYS A 376 1.76 -18.55 -22.57
CA LYS A 376 1.61 -17.56 -23.63
C LYS A 376 0.14 -17.33 -23.92
N ILE A 377 -0.15 -16.13 -24.40
CA ILE A 377 -1.46 -15.75 -24.91
C ILE A 377 -1.30 -15.13 -26.29
N ASP A 378 -2.26 -15.37 -27.18
CA ASP A 378 -2.26 -14.77 -28.52
C ASP A 378 -2.38 -13.23 -28.40
N PRO A 379 -1.46 -12.44 -28.96
CA PRO A 379 -1.54 -10.99 -28.92
C PRO A 379 -2.73 -10.40 -29.70
N TYR A 380 -3.33 -11.14 -30.64
CA TYR A 380 -4.45 -10.65 -31.45
C TYR A 380 -5.40 -11.78 -31.91
N ASN A 381 -6.55 -11.90 -31.24
CA ASN A 381 -7.53 -12.96 -31.51
C ASN A 381 -8.99 -12.46 -31.40
N ASP A 382 -9.97 -13.36 -31.58
CA ASP A 382 -11.37 -13.06 -31.31
C ASP A 382 -11.67 -13.04 -29.79
N LEU A 383 -12.86 -12.55 -29.43
CA LEU A 383 -13.26 -12.47 -28.02
C LEU A 383 -13.47 -13.85 -27.39
N ASP A 384 -13.90 -14.86 -28.16
CA ASP A 384 -14.18 -16.20 -27.66
C ASP A 384 -12.89 -16.89 -27.17
N TYR A 385 -11.76 -16.67 -27.86
CA TYR A 385 -10.45 -17.13 -27.40
C TYR A 385 -10.11 -16.59 -26.00
N TYR A 386 -10.22 -15.27 -25.79
CA TYR A 386 -9.88 -14.66 -24.51
C TYR A 386 -10.89 -14.99 -23.40
N ILE A 387 -12.17 -15.11 -23.72
CA ILE A 387 -13.22 -15.56 -22.80
C ILE A 387 -12.93 -16.99 -22.32
N ASN A 388 -12.61 -17.90 -23.24
CA ASN A 388 -12.31 -19.29 -22.88
C ASN A 388 -11.02 -19.40 -22.05
N PHE A 389 -10.01 -18.57 -22.35
CA PHE A 389 -8.82 -18.48 -21.52
C PHE A 389 -9.16 -18.07 -20.07
N LEU A 390 -10.02 -17.06 -19.91
CA LEU A 390 -10.42 -16.57 -18.59
C LEU A 390 -11.28 -17.59 -17.82
N LYS A 391 -12.16 -18.34 -18.51
CA LYS A 391 -12.96 -19.43 -17.91
C LYS A 391 -12.09 -20.54 -17.36
N ASN A 392 -11.12 -21.01 -18.15
CA ASN A 392 -10.20 -22.05 -17.69
C ASN A 392 -9.40 -21.59 -16.46
N LEU A 393 -8.97 -20.33 -16.45
CA LEU A 393 -8.29 -19.73 -15.31
C LEU A 393 -9.20 -19.65 -14.07
N GLU A 394 -10.47 -19.31 -14.25
CA GLU A 394 -11.46 -19.28 -13.18
C GLU A 394 -11.65 -20.66 -12.53
N ASP A 395 -11.76 -21.71 -13.34
CA ASP A 395 -11.89 -23.10 -12.88
C ASP A 395 -10.67 -23.52 -12.04
N GLU A 396 -9.45 -23.21 -12.52
CA GLU A 396 -8.20 -23.49 -11.79
C GLU A 396 -8.15 -22.77 -10.43
N ILE A 397 -8.55 -21.49 -10.40
CA ILE A 397 -8.60 -20.70 -9.16
C ILE A 397 -9.62 -21.31 -8.17
N ARG A 398 -10.78 -21.74 -8.67
CA ARG A 398 -11.85 -22.32 -7.85
C ARG A 398 -11.39 -23.60 -7.15
N GLU A 399 -10.67 -24.48 -7.84
CA GLU A 399 -10.11 -25.70 -7.25
C GLU A 399 -9.12 -25.41 -6.10
N ILE A 400 -8.33 -24.34 -6.21
CA ILE A 400 -7.39 -23.93 -5.16
C ILE A 400 -8.14 -23.33 -3.97
N LEU A 401 -9.13 -22.47 -4.25
CA LEU A 401 -9.97 -21.85 -3.23
C LEU A 401 -10.73 -22.90 -2.38
N ASP A 402 -11.28 -23.93 -3.03
CA ASP A 402 -11.95 -25.05 -2.36
C ASP A 402 -10.97 -25.83 -1.46
N ARG A 403 -9.77 -26.13 -1.97
CA ARG A 403 -8.71 -26.81 -1.22
C ARG A 403 -8.24 -26.01 0.01
N ASP A 404 -8.06 -24.71 -0.14
CA ASP A 404 -7.64 -23.84 0.97
C ASP A 404 -8.73 -23.76 2.04
N PHE A 405 -10.00 -23.66 1.65
CA PHE A 405 -11.11 -23.71 2.60
C PHE A 405 -11.19 -25.05 3.31
N GLU A 406 -10.96 -26.17 2.62
CA GLU A 406 -10.89 -27.48 3.25
C GLU A 406 -9.83 -27.56 4.36
N ASN A 407 -8.67 -26.92 4.14
CA ASN A 407 -7.53 -26.91 5.07
C ASN A 407 -7.65 -25.89 6.21
N LEU A 408 -7.99 -24.64 5.89
CA LEU A 408 -7.95 -23.50 6.82
C LEU A 408 -9.28 -23.26 7.53
N LYS A 409 -10.40 -23.70 6.94
CA LYS A 409 -11.77 -23.43 7.41
C LYS A 409 -12.12 -21.94 7.55
N ASP A 410 -11.44 -21.06 6.79
CA ASP A 410 -11.73 -19.63 6.76
C ASP A 410 -12.91 -19.33 5.82
N ALA A 411 -14.09 -19.14 6.42
CA ALA A 411 -15.32 -18.88 5.69
C ALA A 411 -15.35 -17.50 5.03
N GLU A 412 -14.63 -16.50 5.56
CA GLU A 412 -14.62 -15.16 4.99
C GLU A 412 -13.80 -15.14 3.70
N ILE A 413 -12.58 -15.67 3.73
CA ILE A 413 -11.72 -15.78 2.54
C ILE A 413 -12.43 -16.58 1.44
N TYR A 414 -13.04 -17.72 1.80
CA TYR A 414 -13.76 -18.56 0.84
C TYR A 414 -14.95 -17.83 0.19
N ARG A 415 -15.74 -17.11 0.99
CA ARG A 415 -16.87 -16.32 0.48
C ARG A 415 -16.40 -15.19 -0.43
N VAL A 416 -15.36 -14.45 -0.02
CA VAL A 416 -14.82 -13.33 -0.80
C VAL A 416 -14.26 -13.84 -2.12
N GLY A 417 -13.51 -14.95 -2.12
CA GLY A 417 -13.00 -15.57 -3.33
C GLY A 417 -14.12 -15.96 -4.29
N ASN A 418 -15.18 -16.64 -3.81
CA ASN A 418 -16.33 -16.99 -4.66
C ASN A 418 -17.04 -15.75 -5.21
N LEU A 419 -17.20 -14.69 -4.41
CA LEU A 419 -17.78 -13.43 -4.90
C LEU A 419 -16.94 -12.78 -5.99
N SER A 420 -15.61 -12.88 -5.93
CA SER A 420 -14.71 -12.42 -6.99
C SER A 420 -14.90 -13.24 -8.27
N LEU A 421 -14.96 -14.57 -8.17
CA LEU A 421 -15.21 -15.46 -9.32
C LEU A 421 -16.56 -15.17 -9.96
N ASP A 422 -17.62 -14.94 -9.17
CA ASP A 422 -18.93 -14.51 -9.68
C ASP A 422 -18.87 -13.19 -10.48
N GLN A 423 -17.91 -12.30 -10.18
CA GLN A 423 -17.71 -11.10 -11.01
C GLN A 423 -17.01 -11.41 -12.33
N ILE A 424 -16.10 -12.38 -12.36
CA ILE A 424 -15.46 -12.84 -13.59
C ILE A 424 -16.51 -13.46 -14.52
N ASP A 425 -17.40 -14.29 -13.99
CA ASP A 425 -18.56 -14.82 -14.72
C ASP A 425 -19.45 -13.70 -15.29
N LYS A 426 -19.73 -12.66 -14.49
CA LYS A 426 -20.47 -11.48 -14.97
C LYS A 426 -19.71 -10.74 -16.06
N PHE A 427 -18.39 -10.58 -15.92
CA PHE A 427 -17.54 -9.97 -16.94
C PHE A 427 -17.63 -10.73 -18.26
N ILE A 428 -17.52 -12.05 -18.23
CA ILE A 428 -17.64 -12.91 -19.41
C ILE A 428 -18.97 -12.67 -20.13
N ASN A 429 -20.07 -12.60 -19.39
CA ASN A 429 -21.39 -12.30 -19.95
C ASN A 429 -21.48 -10.88 -20.55
N ILE A 430 -20.79 -9.91 -19.95
CA ILE A 430 -20.73 -8.53 -20.44
C ILE A 430 -19.90 -8.44 -21.72
N VAL A 431 -18.75 -9.10 -21.77
CA VAL A 431 -17.85 -9.07 -22.92
C VAL A 431 -18.47 -9.72 -24.16
N ASP A 432 -19.39 -10.66 -23.99
CA ASP A 432 -20.15 -11.20 -25.11
C ASP A 432 -20.89 -10.09 -25.90
N SER A 433 -21.35 -9.03 -25.21
CA SER A 433 -21.98 -7.88 -25.86
C SER A 433 -21.01 -7.04 -26.71
N PHE A 434 -19.70 -7.22 -26.57
CA PHE A 434 -18.68 -6.50 -27.35
C PHE A 434 -18.41 -7.14 -28.71
N LYS A 435 -18.96 -8.33 -28.99
CA LYS A 435 -18.78 -9.04 -30.27
C LYS A 435 -19.25 -8.24 -31.48
N ASP A 436 -20.20 -7.33 -31.29
CA ASP A 436 -20.67 -6.45 -32.36
C ASP A 436 -19.70 -5.28 -32.67
N MET A 437 -18.76 -5.00 -31.77
CA MET A 437 -17.74 -3.96 -31.92
C MET A 437 -16.41 -4.50 -32.44
N TYR A 438 -16.15 -5.80 -32.25
CA TYR A 438 -14.86 -6.43 -32.50
C TYR A 438 -15.03 -7.78 -33.21
N ASP A 439 -14.59 -7.84 -34.47
CA ASP A 439 -14.32 -9.13 -35.13
C ASP A 439 -13.06 -9.78 -34.54
N LYS A 440 -12.06 -8.95 -34.24
CA LYS A 440 -10.82 -9.30 -33.53
C LYS A 440 -10.40 -8.16 -32.61
N ILE A 441 -9.74 -8.50 -31.51
CA ILE A 441 -9.26 -7.56 -30.50
C ILE A 441 -7.82 -7.88 -30.13
N SER A 442 -7.04 -6.86 -29.76
CA SER A 442 -5.71 -7.09 -29.21
C SER A 442 -5.78 -7.52 -27.76
N PHE A 443 -4.84 -8.36 -27.32
CA PHE A 443 -4.74 -8.74 -25.91
C PHE A 443 -4.62 -7.52 -24.99
N LYS A 444 -3.89 -6.49 -25.44
CA LYS A 444 -3.75 -5.22 -24.70
C LYS A 444 -5.10 -4.53 -24.47
N GLU A 445 -5.96 -4.49 -25.48
CA GLU A 445 -7.28 -3.86 -25.38
C GLU A 445 -8.25 -4.72 -24.57
N PHE A 446 -8.25 -6.05 -24.74
CA PHE A 446 -9.02 -6.96 -23.88
C PHE A 446 -8.61 -6.83 -22.41
N ARG A 447 -7.30 -6.80 -22.14
CA ARG A 447 -6.74 -6.58 -20.80
C ARG A 447 -7.18 -5.24 -20.22
N GLU A 448 -7.18 -4.16 -21.01
CA GLU A 448 -7.67 -2.86 -20.57
C GLU A 448 -9.16 -2.92 -20.18
N ILE A 449 -10.01 -3.60 -20.98
CA ILE A 449 -11.43 -3.80 -20.70
C ILE A 449 -11.62 -4.58 -19.39
N LEU A 450 -10.90 -5.70 -19.23
CA LEU A 450 -10.92 -6.52 -18.01
C LEU A 450 -10.48 -5.71 -16.79
N PHE A 451 -9.38 -4.98 -16.88
CA PHE A 451 -8.85 -4.21 -15.75
C PHE A 451 -9.81 -3.09 -15.35
N THR A 452 -10.37 -2.39 -16.34
CA THR A 452 -11.42 -1.37 -16.11
C THR A 452 -12.61 -1.96 -15.37
N TYR A 453 -13.02 -3.18 -15.74
CA TYR A 453 -14.09 -3.89 -15.05
C TYR A 453 -13.69 -4.24 -13.61
N LEU A 454 -12.56 -4.91 -13.42
CA LEU A 454 -12.07 -5.34 -12.11
C LEU A 454 -11.89 -4.17 -11.14
N ASP A 455 -11.35 -3.03 -11.60
CA ASP A 455 -11.19 -1.81 -10.80
C ASP A 455 -12.53 -1.15 -10.44
N SER A 456 -13.59 -1.43 -11.20
CA SER A 456 -14.95 -0.91 -10.94
C SER A 456 -15.76 -1.76 -9.96
N ILE A 457 -15.34 -3.00 -9.72
CA ILE A 457 -16.03 -3.93 -8.82
C ILE A 457 -16.00 -3.36 -7.39
N SER A 458 -17.09 -3.59 -6.67
CA SER A 458 -17.18 -3.30 -5.25
C SER A 458 -17.74 -4.52 -4.54
N LEU A 459 -16.86 -5.41 -4.08
CA LEU A 459 -17.26 -6.51 -3.21
C LEU A 459 -17.70 -5.94 -1.86
N LYS A 460 -18.86 -6.35 -1.37
CA LYS A 460 -19.43 -5.84 -0.11
C LYS A 460 -19.25 -6.83 1.02
N SER A 461 -18.98 -6.32 2.22
CA SER A 461 -19.08 -7.09 3.45
C SER A 461 -20.51 -7.53 3.72
N LEU A 462 -20.64 -8.61 4.50
CA LEU A 462 -21.93 -9.00 5.06
C LEU A 462 -22.39 -7.89 6.02
N ARG A 463 -23.67 -7.54 5.95
CA ARG A 463 -24.28 -6.60 6.91
C ARG A 463 -24.39 -7.28 8.26
N ASN A 464 -24.00 -6.57 9.33
CA ASN A 464 -24.12 -7.04 10.70
C ASN A 464 -25.25 -6.26 11.39
N TYR A 465 -26.50 -6.67 11.16
CA TYR A 465 -27.67 -5.98 11.70
C TYR A 465 -27.77 -5.99 13.24
N GLU A 466 -26.91 -6.75 13.94
CA GLU A 466 -26.80 -6.75 15.40
C GLU A 466 -25.78 -5.71 15.91
N GLY A 467 -24.89 -5.22 15.03
CA GLY A 467 -23.89 -4.20 15.34
C GLY A 467 -24.44 -2.78 15.33
N ILE A 468 -23.61 -1.82 15.76
CA ILE A 468 -23.92 -0.39 15.77
C ILE A 468 -24.09 0.12 14.34
N LYS A 469 -25.25 0.68 14.02
CA LYS A 469 -25.58 1.16 12.66
C LYS A 469 -24.62 2.27 12.25
N THR A 470 -23.79 2.04 11.23
CA THR A 470 -22.81 3.02 10.76
C THR A 470 -23.01 3.33 9.30
N ALA A 471 -23.30 4.60 8.97
CA ALA A 471 -23.58 5.00 7.60
C ALA A 471 -23.27 6.49 7.34
N SER A 472 -23.24 6.88 6.07
CA SER A 472 -23.16 8.28 5.67
C SER A 472 -24.52 8.97 5.83
N LEU A 473 -24.50 10.30 6.04
CA LEU A 473 -25.70 11.09 6.28
C LEU A 473 -26.79 10.89 5.20
N ASP A 474 -26.40 10.90 3.93
CA ASP A 474 -27.29 10.76 2.77
C ASP A 474 -28.08 9.45 2.77
N LYS A 475 -27.60 8.40 3.47
CA LYS A 475 -28.29 7.12 3.57
C LYS A 475 -29.30 7.06 4.72
N ILE A 476 -29.01 7.70 5.84
CA ILE A 476 -29.73 7.48 7.11
C ILE A 476 -30.38 8.74 7.69
N TYR A 477 -30.31 9.89 7.02
CA TYR A 477 -30.88 11.14 7.54
C TYR A 477 -32.37 11.02 7.91
N TYR A 478 -33.12 10.19 7.18
CA TYR A 478 -34.56 9.99 7.38
C TYR A 478 -34.92 8.86 8.38
N SER A 479 -33.95 8.41 9.19
CA SER A 479 -34.16 7.43 10.26
C SER A 479 -34.26 8.08 11.65
N ASN A 480 -34.83 7.38 12.62
CA ASN A 480 -34.93 7.83 14.02
C ASN A 480 -33.93 7.07 14.89
N ASN A 481 -33.19 7.75 15.78
CA ASN A 481 -32.32 7.12 16.77
C ASN A 481 -32.41 7.86 18.11
N GLU A 482 -32.02 7.19 19.20
CA GLU A 482 -31.91 7.88 20.49
C GLU A 482 -30.61 8.68 20.58
N ILE A 483 -29.49 8.10 20.13
CA ILE A 483 -28.19 8.75 20.12
C ILE A 483 -27.56 8.66 18.72
N GLY A 484 -27.26 9.82 18.15
CA GLY A 484 -26.47 9.96 16.92
C GLY A 484 -25.04 10.42 17.25
N ILE A 485 -24.04 9.64 16.85
CA ILE A 485 -22.62 9.99 16.98
C ILE A 485 -22.11 10.40 15.60
N TYR A 486 -21.61 11.62 15.49
CA TYR A 486 -21.21 12.25 14.22
C TYR A 486 -19.70 12.38 14.16
N LEU A 487 -19.09 11.74 13.15
CA LEU A 487 -17.64 11.69 12.97
C LEU A 487 -17.23 12.42 11.68
N SER A 488 -15.99 12.93 11.66
CA SER A 488 -15.36 13.58 10.49
C SER A 488 -16.02 14.89 10.03
N TYR A 489 -16.68 15.63 10.92
CA TYR A 489 -17.24 16.96 10.61
C TYR A 489 -16.22 18.10 10.72
N ASP A 490 -14.92 17.78 10.69
CA ASP A 490 -13.79 18.72 10.76
C ASP A 490 -13.49 19.36 9.39
N LYS A 491 -13.98 18.75 8.30
CA LYS A 491 -13.72 19.19 6.92
C LYS A 491 -15.01 19.26 6.12
N ASN A 492 -15.05 20.22 5.19
CA ASN A 492 -16.13 20.30 4.21
C ASN A 492 -16.09 19.09 3.27
N LYS A 493 -17.28 18.56 2.95
CA LYS A 493 -17.42 17.52 1.94
C LYS A 493 -17.11 18.14 0.57
N ASN A 494 -16.23 17.50 -0.22
CA ASN A 494 -16.04 17.89 -1.62
C ASN A 494 -17.22 17.33 -2.42
N LEU A 495 -18.16 18.22 -2.79
CA LEU A 495 -19.44 17.82 -3.39
C LEU A 495 -19.38 17.65 -4.92
N TYR A 496 -18.29 18.06 -5.58
CA TYR A 496 -18.12 17.94 -7.03
C TYR A 496 -16.80 17.26 -7.37
N LYS A 497 -16.83 16.42 -8.41
CA LYS A 497 -15.62 15.89 -9.05
C LYS A 497 -14.92 17.06 -9.72
N LYS A 498 -13.67 17.39 -9.34
CA LYS A 498 -12.90 18.44 -10.02
C LYS A 498 -12.20 17.85 -11.23
N ASN A 499 -12.54 18.31 -12.44
CA ASN A 499 -11.90 17.90 -13.69
C ASN A 499 -12.00 19.03 -14.75
N PHE A 500 -11.62 18.76 -16.00
CA PHE A 500 -11.63 19.76 -17.06
C PHE A 500 -13.04 20.20 -17.50
N ILE A 501 -14.09 19.45 -17.17
CA ILE A 501 -15.50 19.83 -17.42
C ILE A 501 -16.05 20.58 -16.20
N TYR A 502 -15.92 19.98 -15.01
CA TYR A 502 -16.32 20.52 -13.72
C TYR A 502 -15.22 21.42 -13.15
N ASN A 503 -15.07 22.59 -13.75
CA ASN A 503 -14.11 23.63 -13.37
C ASN A 503 -14.83 24.95 -13.05
N ASP A 504 -14.09 25.94 -12.56
CA ASP A 504 -14.65 27.24 -12.16
C ASP A 504 -15.22 28.02 -13.37
N ASP A 505 -14.61 27.90 -14.55
CA ASP A 505 -15.03 28.58 -15.78
C ASP A 505 -16.41 28.08 -16.28
N ASN A 506 -16.68 26.79 -16.11
CA ASN A 506 -17.92 26.14 -16.54
C ASN A 506 -19.01 26.12 -15.46
N MET A 507 -18.71 26.55 -14.24
CA MET A 507 -19.60 26.38 -13.07
C MET A 507 -20.94 27.11 -13.20
N GLU A 508 -20.97 28.30 -13.80
CA GLU A 508 -22.21 29.05 -14.05
C GLU A 508 -23.13 28.31 -15.04
N ASP A 509 -22.55 27.76 -16.11
CA ASP A 509 -23.29 27.03 -17.15
C ASP A 509 -23.80 25.70 -16.61
N LEU A 510 -22.98 24.97 -15.85
CA LEU A 510 -23.35 23.72 -15.17
C LEU A 510 -24.50 23.91 -14.17
N LYS A 511 -24.50 25.03 -13.42
CA LYS A 511 -25.62 25.42 -12.55
C LYS A 511 -26.87 25.76 -13.35
N ARG A 512 -26.73 26.48 -14.47
CA ARG A 512 -27.86 26.89 -15.32
C ARG A 512 -28.60 25.69 -15.90
N ILE A 513 -27.88 24.67 -16.37
CA ILE A 513 -28.49 23.48 -16.96
C ILE A 513 -28.95 22.45 -15.91
N GLY A 514 -28.64 22.68 -14.62
CA GLY A 514 -29.12 21.84 -13.51
C GLY A 514 -28.22 20.67 -13.12
N LEU A 515 -27.00 20.57 -13.65
CA LEU A 515 -26.02 19.54 -13.24
C LEU A 515 -25.40 19.83 -11.87
N VAL A 516 -25.17 21.11 -11.57
CA VAL A 516 -24.64 21.55 -10.28
C VAL A 516 -25.81 22.05 -9.42
N LYS A 517 -26.24 21.21 -8.48
CA LYS A 517 -27.28 21.52 -7.48
C LYS A 517 -26.67 22.24 -6.28
N ASP A 518 -27.50 22.85 -5.44
CA ASP A 518 -27.04 23.40 -4.16
C ASP A 518 -26.88 22.29 -3.11
N TYR A 519 -25.90 21.42 -3.33
CA TYR A 519 -25.63 20.27 -2.47
C TYR A 519 -25.33 20.67 -1.02
N ASN A 520 -24.84 21.90 -0.79
CA ASN A 520 -24.65 22.43 0.56
C ASN A 520 -26.00 22.60 1.30
N GLN A 521 -27.03 23.09 0.61
CA GLN A 521 -28.37 23.18 1.19
C GLN A 521 -28.98 21.80 1.42
N ILE A 522 -28.79 20.85 0.49
CA ILE A 522 -29.29 19.47 0.64
C ILE A 522 -28.69 18.83 1.89
N GLU A 523 -27.35 18.80 2.00
CA GLU A 523 -26.64 18.22 3.14
C GLU A 523 -27.05 18.89 4.46
N LEU A 524 -27.21 20.22 4.45
CA LEU A 524 -27.61 20.98 5.64
C LEU A 524 -29.03 20.63 6.08
N ILE A 525 -29.99 20.53 5.16
CA ILE A 525 -31.38 20.13 5.47
C ILE A 525 -31.41 18.70 6.01
N GLU A 526 -30.68 17.77 5.37
CA GLU A 526 -30.56 16.38 5.82
C GLU A 526 -29.97 16.31 7.24
N LEU A 527 -28.91 17.06 7.51
CA LEU A 527 -28.27 17.11 8.82
C LEU A 527 -29.20 17.70 9.88
N ILE A 528 -29.87 18.82 9.60
CA ILE A 528 -30.83 19.45 10.53
C ILE A 528 -31.98 18.50 10.84
N TYR A 529 -32.55 17.88 9.82
CA TYR A 529 -33.65 16.92 9.99
C TYR A 529 -33.22 15.78 10.89
N ARG A 530 -32.02 15.26 10.63
CA ARG A 530 -31.46 14.17 11.41
C ARG A 530 -31.22 14.55 12.87
N LEU A 531 -30.59 15.71 13.12
CA LEU A 531 -30.37 16.23 14.47
C LEU A 531 -31.67 16.45 15.25
N CYS A 532 -32.77 16.76 14.55
CA CYS A 532 -34.07 16.92 15.18
C CYS A 532 -34.71 15.58 15.57
N ASN A 533 -34.45 14.51 14.82
CA ASN A 533 -34.94 13.17 15.12
C ASN A 533 -34.11 12.43 16.18
N ASP A 534 -32.83 12.79 16.33
CA ASP A 534 -31.99 12.24 17.38
C ASP A 534 -32.34 12.88 18.73
N LYS A 535 -32.54 12.08 19.79
CA LYS A 535 -32.77 12.61 21.14
C LYS A 535 -31.52 13.29 21.70
N LYS A 536 -30.34 12.75 21.36
CA LYS A 536 -29.01 13.29 21.69
C LYS A 536 -28.08 13.16 20.48
N SER A 537 -27.38 14.23 20.15
CA SER A 537 -26.43 14.27 19.03
C SER A 537 -25.04 14.63 19.53
N ILE A 538 -24.04 13.83 19.20
CA ILE A 538 -22.67 13.98 19.71
C ILE A 538 -21.72 14.11 18.53
N PHE A 539 -21.15 15.29 18.31
CA PHE A 539 -20.11 15.53 17.32
C PHE A 539 -18.74 15.35 17.94
N LEU A 540 -17.94 14.45 17.36
CA LEU A 540 -16.57 14.18 17.80
C LEU A 540 -15.59 14.70 16.75
N ILE A 541 -14.91 15.79 17.10
CA ILE A 541 -14.03 16.55 16.21
C ILE A 541 -12.56 16.45 16.65
N LYS A 542 -11.64 16.44 15.68
CA LYS A 542 -10.20 16.35 15.98
C LYS A 542 -9.61 17.71 16.35
N ASN A 543 -9.94 18.74 15.58
CA ASN A 543 -9.37 20.08 15.70
C ASN A 543 -10.48 21.14 15.86
N ASP A 544 -10.09 22.41 16.05
CA ASP A 544 -11.04 23.54 16.07
C ASP A 544 -11.60 23.88 14.67
N GLU A 545 -10.96 23.40 13.61
CA GLU A 545 -11.50 23.49 12.26
C GLU A 545 -12.71 22.55 12.12
N ILE A 546 -13.85 23.12 11.75
CA ILE A 546 -15.12 22.41 11.55
C ILE A 546 -15.70 22.75 10.19
N SER A 547 -16.48 21.82 9.64
CA SER A 547 -17.25 21.99 8.41
C SER A 547 -18.21 23.19 8.48
N ASN A 548 -18.53 23.76 7.32
CA ASN A 548 -19.45 24.88 7.17
C ASN A 548 -20.84 24.55 7.74
N SER A 549 -21.31 23.32 7.52
CA SER A 549 -22.59 22.82 8.05
C SER A 549 -22.57 22.76 9.58
N LEU A 550 -21.54 22.16 10.19
CA LEU A 550 -21.39 22.12 11.65
C LEU A 550 -21.21 23.52 12.26
N ASN A 551 -20.45 24.42 11.61
CA ASN A 551 -20.26 25.78 12.10
C ASN A 551 -21.57 26.57 12.12
N LEU A 552 -22.41 26.42 11.09
CA LEU A 552 -23.72 27.06 11.04
C LEU A 552 -24.63 26.55 12.17
N ILE A 553 -24.66 25.23 12.40
CA ILE A 553 -25.41 24.60 13.50
C ILE A 553 -24.91 25.12 14.86
N LYS A 554 -23.59 25.15 15.06
CA LYS A 554 -22.96 25.66 16.28
C LYS A 554 -23.37 27.09 16.57
N THR A 555 -23.22 27.99 15.59
CA THR A 555 -23.54 29.42 15.75
C THR A 555 -25.02 29.65 16.04
N ARG A 556 -25.92 29.00 15.30
CA ARG A 556 -27.38 29.19 15.43
C ARG A 556 -27.97 28.52 16.67
N GLY A 557 -27.47 27.33 17.01
CA GLY A 557 -27.81 26.62 18.24
C GLY A 557 -27.20 27.22 19.50
N ASN A 558 -26.26 28.16 19.37
CA ASN A 558 -25.44 28.69 20.47
C ASN A 558 -24.75 27.56 21.26
N ILE A 559 -24.09 26.65 20.53
CA ILE A 559 -23.46 25.45 21.08
C ILE A 559 -21.97 25.73 21.30
N GLU A 560 -21.47 25.39 22.49
CA GLU A 560 -20.05 25.50 22.81
C GLU A 560 -19.29 24.22 22.44
N ILE A 561 -18.00 24.37 22.10
CA ILE A 561 -17.11 23.22 21.87
C ILE A 561 -16.43 22.90 23.20
N SER A 562 -16.72 21.70 23.71
CA SER A 562 -16.04 21.16 24.89
C SER A 562 -14.72 20.49 24.48
N THR A 563 -13.74 20.49 25.37
CA THR A 563 -12.48 19.75 25.16
C THR A 563 -12.57 18.42 25.90
N TYR A 564 -12.18 17.35 25.23
CA TYR A 564 -12.07 16.03 25.84
C TYR A 564 -10.93 16.02 26.85
N GLU A 565 -11.27 15.72 28.09
CA GLU A 565 -10.31 15.35 29.13
C GLU A 565 -10.23 13.83 29.19
N ASP A 566 -9.01 13.30 29.10
CA ASP A 566 -8.76 11.86 29.07
C ASP A 566 -9.02 11.22 30.46
N ASN A 567 -10.29 11.00 30.74
CA ASN A 567 -10.77 10.39 31.98
C ASN A 567 -11.18 8.92 31.79
N TYR A 568 -11.08 8.40 30.56
CA TYR A 568 -11.45 7.04 30.18
C TYR A 568 -10.31 6.37 29.42
N ILE A 569 -9.70 5.36 30.04
CA ILE A 569 -8.65 4.54 29.45
C ILE A 569 -9.33 3.53 28.51
N SER A 570 -9.11 3.64 27.20
CA SER A 570 -9.31 2.50 26.30
C SER A 570 -8.26 1.44 26.63
N SER A 571 -8.70 0.18 26.75
CA SER A 571 -7.91 -0.90 27.36
C SER A 571 -6.68 -1.34 26.56
N ALA A 572 -6.57 -1.00 25.27
CA ALA A 572 -5.55 -1.59 24.38
C ALA A 572 -4.41 -0.65 23.94
N LEU A 573 -4.69 0.62 23.61
CA LEU A 573 -3.68 1.51 23.02
C LEU A 573 -2.57 1.94 23.99
N ASN A 574 -2.90 2.14 25.28
CA ASN A 574 -1.93 2.53 26.30
C ASN A 574 -1.11 1.36 26.88
N ALA A 575 -1.53 0.11 26.64
CA ALA A 575 -0.73 -1.05 27.03
C ALA A 575 0.58 -1.11 26.21
N TYR A 576 0.52 -0.73 24.93
CA TYR A 576 1.69 -0.73 24.04
C TYR A 576 2.70 0.40 24.31
N GLU A 577 2.24 1.62 24.64
CA GLU A 577 3.16 2.73 24.95
C GLU A 577 3.97 2.49 26.24
N ASN A 578 3.43 1.71 27.19
CA ASN A 578 4.13 1.36 28.42
C ASN A 578 5.12 0.20 28.29
N ILE A 579 5.06 -0.59 27.20
CA ILE A 579 6.00 -1.69 26.95
C ILE A 579 7.33 -1.17 26.36
N ASN A 580 7.32 -0.04 25.64
CA ASN A 580 8.50 0.48 24.94
C ASN A 580 9.51 1.28 25.80
N ARG A 581 9.52 1.10 27.13
CA ARG A 581 10.48 1.80 28.01
C ARG A 581 11.51 0.91 28.73
N GLU A 582 11.46 -0.42 28.56
CA GLU A 582 12.41 -1.32 29.21
C GLU A 582 12.90 -2.46 28.28
N ASP A 583 13.38 -2.15 27.08
CA ASP A 583 14.21 -3.11 26.31
C ASP A 583 15.68 -3.04 26.76
N ASP A 584 15.92 -3.37 28.03
CA ASP A 584 17.25 -3.77 28.50
C ASP A 584 17.46 -5.19 27.97
N PHE A 585 18.28 -5.38 26.92
CA PHE A 585 18.67 -6.67 26.34
C PHE A 585 19.48 -7.55 27.34
N LYS A 586 18.90 -7.89 28.49
CA LYS A 586 19.52 -8.77 29.49
C LYS A 586 19.14 -10.21 29.16
N LEU A 587 20.09 -10.95 28.60
CA LEU A 587 19.98 -12.39 28.45
C LEU A 587 19.79 -13.03 29.83
N ASP A 588 18.78 -13.90 29.96
CA ASP A 588 18.60 -14.69 31.17
C ASP A 588 19.78 -15.66 31.41
N SER A 589 19.87 -16.21 32.61
CA SER A 589 20.98 -17.11 33.01
C SER A 589 21.05 -18.39 32.18
N THR A 590 19.94 -18.85 31.60
CA THR A 590 19.91 -20.06 30.76
C THR A 590 20.51 -19.76 29.39
N ASN A 591 20.15 -18.62 28.82
CA ASN A 591 20.68 -18.15 27.54
C ASN A 591 22.17 -17.81 27.62
N ILE A 592 22.64 -17.24 28.74
CA ILE A 592 24.08 -17.01 28.99
C ILE A 592 24.85 -18.34 29.00
N CYS A 593 24.33 -19.39 29.66
CA CYS A 593 24.98 -20.69 29.66
C CYS A 593 25.07 -21.32 28.25
N GLN A 594 24.04 -21.17 27.44
CA GLN A 594 24.06 -21.65 26.04
C GLN A 594 25.06 -20.85 25.19
N LEU A 595 25.03 -19.53 25.32
CA LEU A 595 25.96 -18.65 24.62
C LEU A 595 27.42 -18.97 24.97
N LYS A 596 27.72 -19.16 26.25
CA LYS A 596 29.06 -19.54 26.70
C LYS A 596 29.54 -20.83 26.04
N ARG A 597 28.68 -21.85 25.92
CA ARG A 597 29.02 -23.10 25.20
C ARG A 597 29.29 -22.86 23.71
N ILE A 598 28.57 -21.95 23.07
CA ILE A 598 28.80 -21.59 21.66
C ILE A 598 30.16 -20.91 21.52
N LEU A 599 30.49 -19.97 22.42
CA LEU A 599 31.75 -19.23 22.40
C LEU A 599 32.96 -20.13 22.73
N GLU A 600 32.85 -21.02 23.72
CA GLU A 600 33.92 -21.96 24.12
C GLU A 600 34.29 -22.96 23.02
N ASN A 601 33.34 -23.33 22.15
CA ASN A 601 33.57 -24.26 21.05
C ASN A 601 33.92 -23.58 19.72
N ARG A 602 34.10 -22.26 19.72
CA ARG A 602 34.37 -21.45 18.54
C ARG A 602 35.82 -20.99 18.50
N SER A 603 36.42 -21.01 17.30
CA SER A 603 37.66 -20.26 17.02
C SER A 603 37.35 -18.80 16.69
N PHE A 604 38.23 -17.89 17.12
CA PHE A 604 38.07 -16.46 16.93
C PHE A 604 39.04 -15.93 15.87
N SER A 605 38.55 -15.02 15.04
CA SER A 605 39.37 -14.25 14.11
C SER A 605 39.73 -12.90 14.70
N ALA A 606 40.75 -12.23 14.15
CA ALA A 606 41.06 -10.87 14.61
C ALA A 606 39.91 -9.88 14.35
N THR A 607 39.15 -10.09 13.27
CA THR A 607 37.97 -9.28 12.95
C THR A 607 36.82 -9.47 13.93
N ASP A 608 36.77 -10.58 14.68
CA ASP A 608 35.75 -10.81 15.69
C ASP A 608 35.90 -9.85 16.87
N PHE A 609 37.13 -9.62 17.34
CA PHE A 609 37.38 -8.65 18.41
C PHE A 609 37.18 -7.21 17.94
N ASP A 610 37.57 -6.89 16.71
CA ASP A 610 37.30 -5.57 16.13
C ASP A 610 35.79 -5.31 15.98
N SER A 611 35.01 -6.33 15.63
CA SER A 611 33.54 -6.27 15.54
C SER A 611 32.93 -6.07 16.93
N TYR A 612 33.34 -6.86 17.92
CA TYR A 612 32.82 -6.76 19.28
C TYR A 612 33.12 -5.42 19.96
N VAL A 613 34.33 -4.88 19.79
CA VAL A 613 34.68 -3.55 20.35
C VAL A 613 33.91 -2.44 19.65
N LYS A 614 33.63 -2.56 18.35
CA LYS A 614 32.80 -1.61 17.61
C LYS A 614 31.34 -1.66 18.11
N SER A 615 30.78 -2.85 18.23
CA SER A 615 29.41 -3.09 18.69
C SER A 615 29.27 -4.53 19.19
N GLY A 616 29.05 -4.71 20.49
CA GLY A 616 28.82 -6.03 21.06
C GLY A 616 27.56 -6.67 20.49
N ARG A 617 26.51 -5.86 20.30
CA ARG A 617 25.23 -6.33 19.76
C ARG A 617 25.36 -6.84 18.32
N ASP A 618 26.03 -6.09 17.44
CA ASP A 618 26.21 -6.49 16.05
C ASP A 618 27.08 -7.75 15.97
N PHE A 619 28.13 -7.83 16.79
CA PHE A 619 28.93 -9.05 16.91
C PHE A 619 28.08 -10.27 17.30
N LEU A 620 27.19 -10.13 18.29
CA LEU A 620 26.32 -11.22 18.72
C LEU A 620 25.37 -11.67 17.59
N ILE A 621 24.73 -10.72 16.91
CA ILE A 621 23.74 -11.00 15.86
C ILE A 621 24.42 -11.56 14.60
N GLU A 622 25.42 -10.87 14.06
CA GLU A 622 26.04 -11.18 12.77
C GLU A 622 27.08 -12.29 12.89
N ARG A 623 27.92 -12.29 13.94
CA ARG A 623 29.08 -13.21 14.02
C ARG A 623 28.78 -14.44 14.84
N VAL A 624 27.96 -14.35 15.88
CA VAL A 624 27.61 -15.50 16.74
C VAL A 624 26.36 -16.19 16.22
N PHE A 625 25.25 -15.47 16.06
CA PHE A 625 23.98 -16.05 15.58
C PHE A 625 23.86 -16.13 14.06
N LYS A 626 24.69 -15.40 13.30
CA LYS A 626 24.69 -15.39 11.83
C LYS A 626 23.36 -14.96 11.23
N ILE A 627 22.74 -13.95 11.84
CA ILE A 627 21.53 -13.31 11.34
C ILE A 627 21.98 -12.09 10.53
N GLU A 628 21.74 -12.09 9.22
CA GLU A 628 22.13 -11.01 8.29
C GLU A 628 20.89 -10.39 7.63
N GLU A 629 20.91 -9.08 7.36
CA GLU A 629 19.84 -8.40 6.62
C GLU A 629 19.84 -8.80 5.13
N TYR A 630 18.65 -9.13 4.61
CA TYR A 630 18.49 -9.74 3.29
C TYR A 630 19.06 -8.88 2.15
N GLU A 631 18.90 -7.55 2.16
CA GLU A 631 19.39 -6.67 1.08
C GLU A 631 20.88 -6.31 1.17
N ASP A 632 21.42 -6.09 2.37
CA ASP A 632 22.82 -5.69 2.56
C ASP A 632 23.79 -6.85 2.36
N SER A 633 23.33 -8.09 2.63
CA SER A 633 24.08 -9.31 2.30
C SER A 633 24.52 -9.34 0.84
N PHE A 634 23.69 -8.87 -0.11
CA PHE A 634 24.02 -8.92 -1.53
C PHE A 634 25.05 -7.87 -1.95
N LYS A 635 25.00 -6.65 -1.39
CA LYS A 635 25.99 -5.59 -1.69
C LYS A 635 27.32 -5.87 -1.01
N GLU A 636 27.33 -6.36 0.22
CA GLU A 636 28.57 -6.74 0.91
C GLU A 636 29.29 -7.90 0.23
N VAL A 637 28.55 -8.89 -0.26
CA VAL A 637 29.11 -10.03 -1.01
C VAL A 637 29.90 -9.57 -2.23
N ASP A 638 29.44 -8.57 -2.98
CA ASP A 638 30.17 -8.05 -4.15
C ASP A 638 31.44 -7.30 -3.76
N TYR A 639 31.42 -6.49 -2.69
CA TYR A 639 32.63 -5.80 -2.21
C TYR A 639 33.66 -6.75 -1.59
N LEU A 640 33.21 -7.78 -0.87
CA LEU A 640 34.07 -8.83 -0.30
C LEU A 640 34.68 -9.71 -1.41
N LYS A 641 33.89 -10.04 -2.45
CA LYS A 641 34.39 -10.72 -3.64
C LYS A 641 35.48 -9.91 -4.33
N ASP A 642 35.26 -8.62 -4.59
CA ASP A 642 36.26 -7.74 -5.21
C ASP A 642 37.57 -7.65 -4.39
N GLY A 643 37.47 -7.54 -3.07
CA GLY A 643 38.63 -7.59 -2.17
C GLY A 643 39.42 -8.89 -2.29
N SER A 644 38.74 -10.04 -2.20
CA SER A 644 39.38 -11.35 -2.31
C SER A 644 40.06 -11.59 -3.66
N ILE A 645 39.48 -11.06 -4.76
CA ILE A 645 40.05 -11.16 -6.10
C ILE A 645 41.36 -10.37 -6.18
N TYR A 646 41.41 -9.15 -5.62
CA TYR A 646 42.65 -8.38 -5.62
C TYR A 646 43.79 -9.06 -4.85
N HIS A 647 43.50 -9.67 -3.69
CA HIS A 647 44.51 -10.41 -2.93
C HIS A 647 45.11 -11.53 -3.77
N LYS A 648 44.25 -12.31 -4.43
CA LYS A 648 44.65 -13.41 -5.31
C LYS A 648 45.49 -12.95 -6.50
N ILE A 649 45.13 -11.82 -7.13
CA ILE A 649 45.91 -11.22 -8.22
C ILE A 649 47.29 -10.77 -7.71
N LEU A 650 47.36 -10.07 -6.58
CA LEU A 650 48.65 -9.60 -6.03
C LEU A 650 49.53 -10.78 -5.59
N GLU A 651 48.98 -11.78 -4.92
CA GLU A 651 49.68 -13.02 -4.55
C GLU A 651 50.29 -13.69 -5.79
N ASN A 652 49.46 -13.96 -6.80
CA ASN A 652 49.91 -14.63 -8.02
C ASN A 652 50.94 -13.79 -8.78
N TYR A 653 50.84 -12.46 -8.70
CA TYR A 653 51.82 -11.57 -9.31
C TYR A 653 53.18 -11.73 -8.65
N PHE A 654 53.28 -11.46 -7.35
CA PHE A 654 54.56 -11.40 -6.64
C PHE A 654 55.21 -12.77 -6.45
N LYS A 655 54.46 -13.88 -6.48
CA LYS A 655 55.04 -15.24 -6.53
C LYS A 655 55.80 -15.52 -7.83
N ASN A 656 55.37 -14.92 -8.95
CA ASN A 656 55.86 -15.26 -10.29
C ASN A 656 56.69 -14.15 -10.96
N ARG A 657 56.64 -12.92 -10.44
CA ARG A 657 57.32 -11.75 -10.97
C ARG A 657 58.01 -10.96 -9.86
N LYS A 658 59.28 -10.65 -10.07
CA LYS A 658 60.10 -9.78 -9.19
C LYS A 658 60.29 -8.37 -9.74
N VAL A 659 59.99 -8.17 -11.01
CA VAL A 659 60.10 -6.91 -11.74
C VAL A 659 58.75 -6.63 -12.40
N TYR A 660 58.41 -5.35 -12.54
CA TYR A 660 57.19 -4.93 -13.22
C TYR A 660 57.10 -5.49 -14.65
N ASP A 661 55.95 -6.11 -14.93
CA ASP A 661 55.50 -6.72 -16.17
C ASP A 661 54.01 -6.40 -16.32
N GLU A 662 53.70 -5.50 -17.25
CA GLU A 662 52.36 -4.96 -17.48
C GLU A 662 51.42 -6.00 -18.08
N ASP A 663 51.88 -6.72 -19.09
CA ASP A 663 51.09 -7.69 -19.82
C ASP A 663 50.72 -8.87 -18.94
N TYR A 664 51.64 -9.31 -18.07
CA TYR A 664 51.34 -10.32 -17.06
C TYR A 664 50.27 -9.86 -16.07
N LEU A 665 50.31 -8.61 -15.61
CA LEU A 665 49.28 -8.06 -14.71
C LEU A 665 47.90 -8.00 -15.39
N LYS A 666 47.83 -7.51 -16.64
CA LYS A 666 46.58 -7.47 -17.42
C LYS A 666 46.00 -8.87 -17.60
N ASN A 667 46.83 -9.85 -17.96
CA ASN A 667 46.41 -11.24 -18.14
C ASN A 667 45.91 -11.86 -16.83
N LEU A 668 46.53 -11.50 -15.70
CA LEU A 668 46.12 -12.00 -14.39
C LEU A 668 44.77 -11.41 -13.95
N ILE A 669 44.52 -10.13 -14.20
CA ILE A 669 43.21 -9.49 -13.97
C ILE A 669 42.14 -10.13 -14.86
N MET A 670 42.43 -10.33 -16.15
CA MET A 670 41.52 -11.04 -17.05
C MET A 670 41.18 -12.43 -16.51
N LYS A 671 42.19 -13.19 -16.10
CA LYS A 671 42.01 -14.57 -15.61
C LYS A 671 41.20 -14.63 -14.31
N GLU A 672 41.48 -13.75 -13.35
CA GLU A 672 40.90 -13.85 -12.00
C GLU A 672 39.58 -13.09 -11.85
N THR A 673 39.43 -11.93 -12.50
CA THR A 673 38.21 -11.11 -12.44
C THR A 673 37.21 -11.49 -13.53
N PHE A 674 37.68 -11.89 -14.71
CA PHE A 674 36.85 -12.18 -15.89
C PHE A 674 37.14 -13.57 -16.47
N PRO A 675 37.06 -14.66 -15.66
CA PRO A 675 37.52 -16.00 -16.07
C PRO A 675 36.82 -16.58 -17.31
N LYS A 676 35.71 -15.97 -17.75
CA LYS A 676 34.91 -16.37 -18.92
C LYS A 676 35.35 -15.69 -20.23
N CYS A 677 36.28 -14.74 -20.17
CA CYS A 677 36.73 -13.95 -21.31
C CYS A 677 38.20 -14.22 -21.60
N SER A 678 38.55 -14.34 -22.88
CA SER A 678 39.94 -14.66 -23.28
C SER A 678 40.78 -13.40 -23.50
N LYS A 679 40.12 -12.30 -23.86
CA LYS A 679 40.73 -11.00 -24.20
C LYS A 679 39.85 -9.85 -23.70
N VAL A 680 40.42 -8.65 -23.57
CA VAL A 680 39.68 -7.46 -23.11
C VAL A 680 38.57 -7.07 -24.10
N GLU A 681 38.74 -7.37 -25.38
CA GLU A 681 37.74 -7.07 -26.43
C GLU A 681 36.42 -7.81 -26.20
N ASP A 682 36.48 -9.01 -25.59
CA ASP A 682 35.34 -9.90 -25.31
C ASP A 682 34.43 -9.35 -24.19
N LEU A 683 34.90 -8.36 -23.43
CA LEU A 683 34.16 -7.77 -22.30
C LEU A 683 33.05 -6.83 -22.78
N SER A 684 31.92 -6.82 -22.06
CA SER A 684 30.86 -5.81 -22.22
C SER A 684 31.34 -4.40 -21.84
N PHE A 685 30.56 -3.37 -22.13
CA PHE A 685 30.94 -1.97 -21.83
C PHE A 685 31.20 -1.74 -20.33
N SER A 686 30.34 -2.27 -19.46
CA SER A 686 30.50 -2.17 -18.00
C SER A 686 31.72 -2.96 -17.50
N GLU A 687 31.96 -4.15 -18.04
CA GLU A 687 33.12 -4.98 -17.69
C GLU A 687 34.43 -4.36 -18.16
N LYS A 688 34.47 -3.72 -19.33
CA LYS A 688 35.63 -2.95 -19.80
C LYS A 688 35.96 -1.80 -18.84
N PHE A 689 34.94 -1.11 -18.35
CA PHE A 689 35.13 -0.04 -17.35
C PHE A 689 35.67 -0.60 -16.03
N LYS A 690 35.15 -1.75 -15.57
CA LYS A 690 35.66 -2.45 -14.37
C LYS A 690 37.11 -2.91 -14.56
N PHE A 691 37.45 -3.51 -15.70
CA PHE A 691 38.81 -3.93 -16.04
C PHE A 691 39.80 -2.76 -15.99
N ILE A 692 39.47 -1.63 -16.64
CA ILE A 692 40.33 -0.43 -16.64
C ILE A 692 40.56 0.06 -15.21
N LYS A 693 39.51 0.08 -14.40
CA LYS A 693 39.56 0.50 -13.00
C LYS A 693 40.42 -0.44 -12.15
N ASP A 694 40.17 -1.74 -12.20
CA ASP A 694 40.94 -2.76 -11.47
C ASP A 694 42.42 -2.74 -11.86
N PHE A 695 42.69 -2.61 -13.16
CA PHE A 695 44.05 -2.46 -13.67
C PHE A 695 44.72 -1.22 -13.11
N SER A 696 44.05 -0.06 -13.13
CA SER A 696 44.63 1.17 -12.57
C SER A 696 44.99 1.04 -11.08
N TYR A 697 44.13 0.41 -10.27
CA TYR A 697 44.37 0.24 -8.83
C TYR A 697 45.53 -0.69 -8.51
N LEU A 698 45.63 -1.81 -9.23
CA LEU A 698 46.68 -2.81 -9.00
C LEU A 698 48.03 -2.35 -9.58
N LEU A 699 48.00 -1.59 -10.68
CA LEU A 699 49.17 -1.06 -11.36
C LEU A 699 50.07 -0.26 -10.42
N ASP A 700 49.49 0.66 -9.65
CA ASP A 700 50.24 1.53 -8.74
C ASP A 700 50.93 0.73 -7.63
N ILE A 701 50.24 -0.27 -7.07
CA ILE A 701 50.80 -1.15 -6.03
C ILE A 701 51.99 -1.95 -6.57
N VAL A 702 51.79 -2.59 -7.73
CA VAL A 702 52.81 -3.45 -8.33
C VAL A 702 54.04 -2.66 -8.71
N ARG A 703 53.89 -1.49 -9.34
CA ARG A 703 55.01 -0.62 -9.69
C ARG A 703 55.81 -0.20 -8.47
N ALA A 704 55.14 0.25 -7.41
CA ALA A 704 55.82 0.70 -6.20
C ALA A 704 56.56 -0.43 -5.46
N ASP A 705 56.02 -1.65 -5.44
CA ASP A 705 56.66 -2.79 -4.76
C ASP A 705 57.76 -3.48 -5.58
N THR A 706 57.81 -3.23 -6.89
CA THR A 706 58.87 -3.75 -7.78
C THR A 706 59.94 -2.71 -8.10
N ASP A 707 59.78 -1.46 -7.65
CA ASP A 707 60.77 -0.40 -7.82
C ASP A 707 62.07 -0.76 -7.06
N ALA A 708 63.18 -0.78 -7.80
CA ALA A 708 64.51 -1.07 -7.26
C ALA A 708 64.99 -0.03 -6.22
N ASN A 709 64.39 1.16 -6.20
CA ASN A 709 64.67 2.23 -5.27
C ASN A 709 63.65 2.32 -4.12
N ARG A 710 62.74 1.34 -3.97
CA ARG A 710 61.72 1.38 -2.91
C ARG A 710 62.35 1.38 -1.52
N ILE A 711 61.65 2.02 -0.59
CA ILE A 711 62.02 2.02 0.82
C ILE A 711 61.83 0.59 1.37
N ASN A 712 62.76 0.11 2.21
CA ASN A 712 62.82 -1.27 2.70
C ASN A 712 63.12 -2.31 1.60
N LYS A 713 63.91 -1.97 0.59
CA LYS A 713 64.28 -2.87 -0.54
C LYS A 713 64.81 -4.25 -0.12
N ASP A 714 65.44 -4.36 1.05
CA ASP A 714 65.97 -5.62 1.59
C ASP A 714 64.89 -6.59 2.08
N PHE A 715 63.68 -6.09 2.37
CA PHE A 715 62.54 -6.90 2.78
C PHE A 715 61.75 -7.33 1.54
N ILE A 716 61.87 -8.61 1.17
CA ILE A 716 61.30 -9.13 -0.08
C ILE A 716 60.04 -9.95 0.22
N PRO A 717 58.94 -9.78 -0.56
CA PRO A 717 57.77 -10.65 -0.46
C PRO A 717 58.13 -12.13 -0.46
N LYS A 718 57.77 -12.85 0.61
CA LYS A 718 58.15 -14.25 0.81
C LYS A 718 56.96 -15.17 1.05
N LEU A 719 56.01 -14.75 1.89
CA LEU A 719 54.81 -15.53 2.21
C LEU A 719 53.57 -14.73 1.86
N PHE A 720 52.53 -15.44 1.41
CA PHE A 720 51.25 -14.87 1.03
C PHE A 720 50.13 -15.74 1.58
N GLU A 721 49.02 -15.12 1.98
CA GLU A 721 47.86 -15.78 2.57
C GLU A 721 48.26 -16.81 3.65
N GLN A 722 49.19 -16.36 4.51
CA GLN A 722 49.84 -17.22 5.47
C GLN A 722 48.88 -17.48 6.64
N ARG A 723 48.23 -18.64 6.59
CA ARG A 723 47.37 -19.11 7.68
C ARG A 723 48.14 -19.29 8.98
N PHE A 724 47.48 -18.98 10.09
CA PHE A 724 47.95 -19.24 11.44
C PHE A 724 46.82 -19.77 12.33
N SER A 725 47.23 -20.52 13.34
CA SER A 725 46.39 -20.88 14.49
C SER A 725 47.29 -20.94 15.72
N PHE A 726 46.88 -20.29 16.81
CA PHE A 726 47.57 -20.32 18.09
C PHE A 726 46.59 -19.96 19.21
N ASP A 727 46.94 -20.32 20.44
CA ASP A 727 46.08 -20.08 21.60
C ASP A 727 46.59 -18.89 22.42
N ILE A 728 45.66 -18.06 22.89
CA ILE A 728 45.86 -17.05 23.93
C ILE A 728 44.95 -17.41 25.11
N GLY A 729 45.51 -18.01 26.15
CA GLY A 729 44.71 -18.55 27.26
C GLY A 729 43.71 -19.61 26.74
N PRO A 730 42.39 -19.48 27.00
CA PRO A 730 41.37 -20.41 26.50
C PRO A 730 40.92 -20.12 25.06
N ILE A 731 41.44 -19.07 24.42
CA ILE A 731 40.94 -18.57 23.13
C ILE A 731 41.81 -19.13 22.01
N ASN A 732 41.21 -19.88 21.09
CA ASN A 732 41.87 -20.31 19.86
C ASN A 732 41.73 -19.22 18.79
N LEU A 733 42.84 -18.59 18.40
CA LEU A 733 42.87 -17.58 17.35
C LEU A 733 43.25 -18.19 16.01
N VAL A 734 42.49 -17.84 14.97
CA VAL A 734 42.72 -18.27 13.58
C VAL A 734 42.68 -17.08 12.62
N GLY A 735 43.44 -17.16 11.54
CA GLY A 735 43.43 -16.13 10.51
C GLY A 735 44.42 -16.40 9.38
N SER A 736 44.54 -15.42 8.48
CA SER A 736 45.46 -15.40 7.36
C SER A 736 46.14 -14.03 7.30
N ILE A 737 47.47 -14.01 7.14
CA ILE A 737 48.21 -12.77 6.89
C ILE A 737 48.41 -12.66 5.39
N ASP A 738 47.86 -11.62 4.77
CA ASP A 738 47.84 -11.48 3.30
C ASP A 738 49.23 -11.54 2.68
N ARG A 739 50.21 -10.83 3.26
CA ARG A 739 51.59 -10.81 2.77
C ARG A 739 52.61 -10.57 3.88
N ILE A 740 53.73 -11.28 3.79
CA ILE A 740 54.90 -11.12 4.67
C ILE A 740 56.14 -10.89 3.81
N ASP A 741 56.76 -9.73 4.00
CA ASP A 741 58.06 -9.39 3.42
C ASP A 741 59.15 -9.71 4.44
N ALA A 742 60.19 -10.44 4.06
CA ALA A 742 61.20 -10.95 4.99
C ALA A 742 62.62 -10.54 4.61
N LYS A 743 63.42 -10.25 5.65
CA LYS A 743 64.88 -10.10 5.63
C LYS A 743 65.43 -11.00 6.75
N ASP A 744 65.98 -12.16 6.40
CA ASP A 744 66.38 -13.20 7.37
C ASP A 744 65.22 -13.60 8.32
N ASP A 745 65.34 -13.30 9.62
CA ASP A 745 64.31 -13.54 10.66
C ASP A 745 63.43 -12.31 10.96
N GLU A 746 63.67 -11.20 10.27
CA GLU A 746 62.95 -9.95 10.39
C GLU A 746 61.81 -9.90 9.36
N GLU A 747 60.58 -9.61 9.81
CA GLU A 747 59.38 -9.66 8.97
C GLU A 747 58.59 -8.35 9.02
N ILE A 748 58.18 -7.87 7.86
CA ILE A 748 57.17 -6.82 7.68
C ILE A 748 55.86 -7.49 7.29
N LEU A 749 54.80 -7.21 8.06
CA LEU A 749 53.46 -7.73 7.82
C LEU A 749 52.65 -6.71 7.04
N ILE A 750 51.98 -7.16 5.98
CA ILE A 750 51.18 -6.31 5.10
C ILE A 750 49.77 -6.91 5.01
N ASP A 751 48.78 -6.05 5.23
CA ASP A 751 47.36 -6.35 5.06
C ASP A 751 46.79 -5.44 3.98
N TYR A 752 46.20 -6.04 2.94
CA TYR A 752 45.63 -5.32 1.82
C TYR A 752 44.19 -4.90 2.17
N LYS A 753 43.89 -3.61 1.93
CA LYS A 753 42.56 -3.04 2.17
C LYS A 753 42.02 -2.41 0.91
N SER A 754 40.74 -2.62 0.61
CA SER A 754 40.14 -2.11 -0.63
C SER A 754 40.01 -0.58 -0.62
N SER A 755 39.71 0.06 0.53
CA SER A 755 39.54 1.52 0.65
C SER A 755 40.02 2.10 2.00
N ASN A 756 40.15 3.43 2.08
CA ASN A 756 40.53 4.15 3.31
C ASN A 756 39.52 3.94 4.46
N SER A 757 38.23 3.81 4.16
CA SER A 757 37.20 3.58 5.18
C SER A 757 37.36 2.26 5.94
N SER A 758 38.08 1.29 5.34
CA SER A 758 38.36 -0.02 5.93
C SER A 758 39.65 -0.09 6.74
N THR A 759 40.40 1.00 6.85
CA THR A 759 41.67 1.04 7.63
C THR A 759 41.47 1.61 9.03
N ARG A 760 42.14 1.01 10.01
CA ARG A 760 42.26 1.53 11.37
C ARG A 760 43.55 2.35 11.50
N THR A 761 43.52 3.37 12.36
CA THR A 761 44.69 4.22 12.60
C THR A 761 45.64 3.58 13.59
N ALA A 762 46.90 4.03 13.64
CA ALA A 762 47.83 3.62 14.70
C ALA A 762 47.24 3.91 16.09
N SER A 763 46.58 5.06 16.27
CA SER A 763 45.88 5.40 17.51
C SER A 763 44.82 4.37 17.91
N ASP A 764 44.04 3.86 16.95
CA ASP A 764 43.02 2.84 17.23
C ASP A 764 43.65 1.55 17.74
N VAL A 765 44.79 1.13 17.17
CA VAL A 765 45.52 -0.07 17.60
C VAL A 765 46.12 0.12 19.00
N PHE A 766 46.82 1.24 19.24
CA PHE A 766 47.44 1.52 20.54
C PHE A 766 46.42 1.73 21.67
N ASN A 767 45.18 2.11 21.33
CA ASN A 767 44.08 2.25 22.29
C ASN A 767 43.17 1.00 22.36
N ASN A 768 43.60 -0.16 21.85
CA ASN A 768 42.84 -1.41 21.85
C ASN A 768 41.45 -1.33 21.19
N LYS A 769 41.31 -0.51 20.15
CA LYS A 769 40.12 -0.44 19.27
C LYS A 769 40.28 -1.24 17.97
N SER A 770 41.46 -1.79 17.72
CA SER A 770 41.72 -2.73 16.63
C SER A 770 42.83 -3.70 16.99
N PHE A 771 42.60 -4.98 16.75
CA PHE A 771 43.45 -6.10 17.16
C PHE A 771 44.07 -6.81 15.95
N GLN A 772 43.64 -6.53 14.72
CA GLN A 772 44.13 -7.22 13.52
C GLN A 772 45.65 -7.20 13.39
N SER A 773 46.26 -6.01 13.49
CA SER A 773 47.72 -5.89 13.39
C SER A 773 48.48 -6.56 14.54
N VAL A 774 47.89 -6.55 15.74
CA VAL A 774 48.49 -7.13 16.95
C VAL A 774 48.46 -8.65 16.88
N ILE A 775 47.30 -9.24 16.54
CA ILE A 775 47.14 -10.69 16.42
C ILE A 775 48.06 -11.25 15.34
N TYR A 776 48.23 -10.54 14.23
CA TYR A 776 49.14 -10.97 13.16
C TYR A 776 50.61 -10.94 13.64
N ALA A 777 51.02 -9.90 14.37
CA ALA A 777 52.34 -9.82 14.97
C ALA A 777 52.59 -10.93 16.02
N LEU A 778 51.61 -11.20 16.90
CA LEU A 778 51.67 -12.29 17.87
C LEU A 778 51.83 -13.65 17.20
N ALA A 779 51.06 -13.92 16.13
CA ALA A 779 51.12 -15.17 15.38
C ALA A 779 52.52 -15.45 14.80
N ARG A 780 53.26 -14.40 14.44
CA ARG A 780 54.62 -14.49 13.91
C ARG A 780 55.67 -14.56 15.01
N LYS A 781 55.49 -13.80 16.10
CA LYS A 781 56.35 -13.87 17.28
C LYS A 781 56.34 -15.27 17.93
N ASN A 782 55.18 -15.93 17.94
CA ASN A 782 55.03 -17.33 18.37
C ASN A 782 55.75 -18.36 17.48
N LYS A 783 56.29 -17.93 16.33
CA LYS A 783 57.17 -18.72 15.45
C LYS A 783 58.62 -18.20 15.46
N ASP A 784 59.01 -17.53 16.55
CA ASP A 784 60.34 -16.95 16.78
C ASP A 784 60.78 -15.93 15.72
N LYS A 785 59.82 -15.19 15.12
CA LYS A 785 60.10 -14.13 14.15
C LYS A 785 60.15 -12.75 14.80
N LYS A 786 61.03 -11.89 14.28
CA LYS A 786 61.20 -10.50 14.71
C LYS A 786 60.33 -9.58 13.87
N ILE A 787 59.51 -8.77 14.50
CA ILE A 787 58.57 -7.90 13.77
C ILE A 787 59.24 -6.57 13.46
N ALA A 788 59.52 -6.34 12.18
CA ALA A 788 60.08 -5.10 11.65
C ALA A 788 59.01 -4.03 11.45
N GLY A 789 57.77 -4.41 11.14
CA GLY A 789 56.65 -3.47 11.09
C GLY A 789 55.34 -4.07 10.58
N PHE A 790 54.27 -3.29 10.66
CA PHE A 790 52.95 -3.62 10.12
C PHE A 790 52.40 -2.46 9.27
N TYR A 791 51.86 -2.79 8.09
CA TYR A 791 51.31 -1.81 7.16
C TYR A 791 49.94 -2.25 6.64
N TYR A 792 48.99 -1.31 6.60
CA TYR A 792 47.84 -1.44 5.68
C TYR A 792 48.21 -0.89 4.31
N LYS A 793 47.94 -1.66 3.27
CA LYS A 793 48.16 -1.25 1.88
C LYS A 793 46.83 -1.09 1.16
N ILE A 794 46.47 0.15 0.87
CA ILE A 794 45.17 0.51 0.33
C ILE A 794 45.20 0.46 -1.20
N ILE A 795 44.32 -0.36 -1.78
CA ILE A 795 44.30 -0.68 -3.20
C ILE A 795 43.74 0.47 -4.05
N LYS A 796 42.50 0.90 -3.81
CA LYS A 796 41.80 1.86 -4.70
C LYS A 796 42.44 3.24 -4.81
N ASN A 797 43.14 3.69 -3.78
CA ASN A 797 43.75 5.03 -3.72
C ASN A 797 45.27 5.00 -3.56
N PHE A 798 45.88 3.83 -3.73
CA PHE A 798 47.31 3.58 -3.54
C PHE A 798 47.94 4.34 -2.34
N LYS A 799 47.77 3.78 -1.14
CA LYS A 799 48.34 4.37 0.09
C LYS A 799 48.90 3.29 1.00
N ASN A 800 50.14 3.49 1.45
CA ASN A 800 50.75 2.67 2.50
C ASN A 800 50.56 3.38 3.85
N VAL A 801 49.82 2.77 4.76
CA VAL A 801 49.56 3.30 6.11
C VAL A 801 50.37 2.48 7.12
N PRO A 802 51.47 3.03 7.67
CA PRO A 802 52.21 2.37 8.74
C PRO A 802 51.39 2.38 10.03
N ILE A 803 51.26 1.23 10.70
CA ILE A 803 50.63 1.12 12.02
C ILE A 803 51.67 1.19 13.13
N PHE A 804 52.73 0.39 13.01
CA PHE A 804 53.95 0.52 13.80
C PHE A 804 55.15 0.04 12.98
N VAL A 805 56.30 0.65 13.21
CA VAL A 805 57.56 0.34 12.53
C VAL A 805 58.64 0.23 13.60
N ASN A 806 59.36 -0.88 13.64
CA ASN A 806 60.41 -1.09 14.63
C ASN A 806 61.68 -0.38 14.19
N GLU A 807 62.09 0.65 14.94
CA GLU A 807 63.25 1.49 14.60
C GLU A 807 64.59 0.75 14.65
N LYS A 808 64.62 -0.44 15.26
CA LYS A 808 65.78 -1.33 15.31
C LYS A 808 66.10 -1.99 13.96
N TYR A 809 65.06 -2.24 13.15
CA TYR A 809 65.18 -3.03 11.91
C TYR A 809 64.95 -2.20 10.64
N ILE A 810 64.32 -1.02 10.77
CA ILE A 810 64.01 -0.13 9.64
C ILE A 810 64.50 1.28 9.96
N ASP A 811 65.37 1.83 9.10
CA ASP A 811 65.93 3.17 9.35
C ASP A 811 64.86 4.28 9.29
N LYS A 812 65.14 5.38 9.99
CA LYS A 812 64.29 6.57 10.02
C LYS A 812 64.48 7.41 8.75
N TYR A 813 63.54 7.28 7.81
CA TYR A 813 63.57 7.99 6.52
C TYR A 813 62.63 9.21 6.48
N ASP A 814 61.68 9.35 7.41
CA ASP A 814 60.76 10.49 7.52
C ASP A 814 60.26 10.70 8.97
N LYS A 815 59.57 11.82 9.24
CA LYS A 815 58.92 12.13 10.54
C LYS A 815 57.51 11.53 10.70
N GLY A 816 56.98 10.86 9.67
CA GLY A 816 55.57 10.45 9.57
C GLY A 816 55.30 8.97 9.83
N ARG A 817 56.32 8.12 9.80
CA ARG A 817 56.21 6.70 10.17
C ARG A 817 56.21 6.57 11.69
N PHE A 818 55.25 5.82 12.23
CA PHE A 818 55.12 5.52 13.66
C PHE A 818 56.25 4.58 14.13
N TYR A 819 57.47 5.12 14.21
CA TYR A 819 58.66 4.42 14.69
C TYR A 819 58.53 4.16 16.19
N LYS A 820 58.78 2.91 16.58
CA LYS A 820 58.66 2.39 17.94
C LYS A 820 59.87 1.55 18.29
N SER A 821 60.28 1.59 19.56
CA SER A 821 61.31 0.70 20.07
C SER A 821 60.78 -0.75 20.17
N ASP A 822 61.71 -1.70 20.28
CA ASP A 822 61.37 -3.12 20.49
C ASP A 822 60.54 -3.30 21.77
N ASP A 823 60.84 -2.53 22.82
CA ASP A 823 60.13 -2.54 24.10
C ASP A 823 58.70 -1.99 23.98
N GLU A 824 58.50 -0.88 23.26
CA GLU A 824 57.16 -0.30 23.04
C GLU A 824 56.25 -1.24 22.23
N ILE A 825 56.83 -1.96 21.26
CA ILE A 825 56.06 -2.94 20.48
C ILE A 825 55.71 -4.14 21.37
N ASN A 826 56.65 -4.64 22.18
CA ASN A 826 56.37 -5.73 23.11
C ASN A 826 55.29 -5.35 24.13
N GLU A 827 55.35 -4.14 24.69
CA GLU A 827 54.33 -3.61 25.59
C GLU A 827 52.94 -3.52 24.92
N LEU A 828 52.86 -3.05 23.66
CA LEU A 828 51.62 -3.05 22.89
C LEU A 828 51.03 -4.46 22.76
N LEU A 829 51.87 -5.44 22.40
CA LEU A 829 51.44 -6.83 22.21
C LEU A 829 50.94 -7.45 23.53
N ASP A 830 51.63 -7.20 24.64
CA ASP A 830 51.26 -7.72 25.96
C ASP A 830 49.94 -7.08 26.46
N ASN A 831 49.80 -5.75 26.33
CA ASN A 831 48.58 -5.03 26.70
C ASN A 831 47.38 -5.49 25.87
N SER A 832 47.56 -5.67 24.57
CA SER A 832 46.50 -6.15 23.68
C SER A 832 46.11 -7.60 23.99
N THR A 833 47.08 -8.45 24.36
CA THR A 833 46.83 -9.85 24.77
C THR A 833 45.93 -9.90 26.01
N ASN A 834 46.23 -9.08 27.02
CA ASN A 834 45.40 -8.97 28.22
C ASN A 834 43.99 -8.46 27.90
N LYS A 835 43.88 -7.47 26.99
CA LYS A 835 42.58 -6.93 26.59
C LYS A 835 41.73 -7.94 25.82
N ILE A 836 42.34 -8.75 24.94
CA ILE A 836 41.63 -9.83 24.23
C ILE A 836 41.03 -10.84 25.22
N ILE A 837 41.77 -11.20 26.27
CA ILE A 837 41.29 -12.11 27.33
C ILE A 837 40.13 -11.47 28.10
N GLU A 838 40.21 -10.18 28.42
CA GLU A 838 39.13 -9.42 29.07
C GLU A 838 37.87 -9.41 28.21
N LEU A 839 37.98 -9.05 26.92
CA LEU A 839 36.85 -9.00 26.00
C LEU A 839 36.17 -10.37 25.83
N TYR A 840 36.95 -11.45 25.75
CA TYR A 840 36.37 -12.80 25.68
C TYR A 840 35.61 -13.17 26.95
N LYS A 841 36.08 -12.74 28.12
CA LYS A 841 35.35 -12.92 29.37
C LYS A 841 34.03 -12.15 29.36
N ASP A 842 34.06 -10.89 28.93
CA ASP A 842 32.85 -10.06 28.79
C ASP A 842 31.82 -10.72 27.85
N MET A 843 32.27 -11.28 26.72
CA MET A 843 31.40 -12.05 25.80
C MET A 843 30.76 -13.25 26.51
N CYS A 844 31.55 -14.02 27.27
CA CYS A 844 31.06 -15.19 28.02
C CYS A 844 30.09 -14.81 29.15
N ASP A 845 30.26 -13.62 29.73
CA ASP A 845 29.43 -13.09 30.80
C ASP A 845 28.15 -12.39 30.29
N GLY A 846 27.93 -12.37 28.96
CA GLY A 846 26.70 -11.85 28.35
C GLY A 846 26.70 -10.36 28.04
N VAL A 847 27.87 -9.71 28.00
CA VAL A 847 28.00 -8.25 27.84
C VAL A 847 28.03 -7.88 26.35
N PHE A 848 26.96 -7.30 25.80
CA PHE A 848 26.86 -6.94 24.36
C PHE A 848 26.26 -5.54 24.11
N TYR A 849 26.75 -4.51 24.80
CA TYR A 849 26.27 -3.12 24.67
C TYR A 849 26.87 -2.39 23.45
N ASN A 850 26.21 -1.31 23.00
CA ASN A 850 26.73 -0.40 21.98
C ASN A 850 27.69 0.66 22.59
N GLU A 851 28.72 1.11 21.84
CA GLU A 851 29.68 2.14 22.33
C GLU A 851 28.97 3.45 22.80
N ASP A 852 27.81 3.79 22.23
CA ASP A 852 27.03 4.98 22.61
C ASP A 852 26.29 4.83 23.96
N GLU A 853 26.01 3.60 24.40
CA GLU A 853 25.38 3.33 25.70
C GLU A 853 26.41 3.33 26.84
N LYS A 854 27.66 2.92 26.57
CA LYS A 854 28.77 3.02 27.53
C LYS A 854 29.06 4.47 27.96
N LYS A 855 28.74 5.47 27.14
CA LYS A 855 28.91 6.90 27.49
C LYS A 855 27.81 7.46 28.39
N LYS A 856 26.67 6.78 28.53
CA LYS A 856 25.57 7.21 29.40
C LYS A 856 25.64 6.63 30.82
N GLY A 857 26.60 5.73 31.08
CA GLY A 857 26.74 4.99 32.33
C GLY A 857 27.97 5.31 33.19
N ASN A 858 28.66 6.44 32.97
CA ASN A 858 29.73 6.94 33.84
C ASN A 858 29.42 8.34 34.37
#